data_AF-A0AAC9NVJ5-F1
#
_entry.id   AF-A0AAC9NVJ5-F1
#
_cell.length_a   1.000
_cell.length_b   1.000
_cell.length_c   1.000
_cell.angle_alpha   90.00
_cell.angle_beta   90.00
_cell.angle_gamma   90.00
#
_symmetry.space_group_name_H-M   'P 1'
#
loop_
_entity.id
_entity.type
_entity.pdbx_description
1 polymer ?
#
loop_
_entity_poly.entity_id
_entity_poly.type
_entity_poly.pdbx_seq_one_letter_code
_entity_poly.pdbx_strand_id
1 'polypeptide(L)'
;MAKSRLAASRNQNKSPAPPITKKNVTSLDFIVDIRPEGVLNSTRHNFIYWCHEQCDPKKPLAKPSRLERMQKLKRWVDQEKKNETNAWSLVVKLSALKTYIAFCDIKKFDPFSQAGYLYYAGNSGELRRLVDIASEPKKYQFQYHNGEEFGLLESSALQKKMNLDSMLPVLDFDVSDMQATLKSFTGEITDFATLPYTSSEWYALVRRTQLLFFSLVTQLIAFKEENPESPPPQYLENIVVERIDNRDITITLGRKNGSASEGLASPFNQCMSAAYTLIAYYTAFNDTVIRQVRHPIKMVTSNKDGRTSKVAQVRAYKGRASKDVKALFSGLEESSHPEAKDEEAGFIVADINKRDTVGETDGITFLRALELLSKTYSEDPYDTLIYFLNSEGDKGKVDVSGASFQLSKNLNLLSDSRAELTDHLVKTYADIVKDQKMTTFNKIKRDDGVYTMEAKVTVLKKQVVTIRAMPIAYAALSCMTDVSLRNALIPLNYSEKDSDGAITVSFKYADGSKGEFIVAAKYKPFLQLVERYAASRNPLPRKNYGFGGGSSTTKHPFLLPLGGKYVTYQWSEGEVPIREVLLKLCGIGRGDYFINITASRIRTTHSNLEYKAEEKGWTARKILQHNIETTERHYPNGHPVSNNKQMSQGMMGLVYIAQGKSRSEAIESVKKELEIPVLEYDVWKQRNAPTNPNGISCGGEIDLLSEKDWHYAARKFAEKKGIIEEGQDITCYQYDLCVFCKSAKLVDDPYAIYKLLSFLDALSEAIDQYPERASVIQLKINRFQANLDGLPLETVEQAEDLLEEKGRYPLFDSLSSITQFL
;
A
#
# COMPACT_ATOMS: atom_id res chain seq x y z
N MET A 1 85.96 -32.03 -23.99
CA MET A 1 86.07 -33.42 -24.47
C MET A 1 86.49 -34.32 -23.31
N ALA A 2 85.79 -35.45 -23.14
CA ALA A 2 86.05 -36.63 -22.31
C ALA A 2 86.83 -36.50 -20.98
N LYS A 3 86.21 -37.00 -19.89
CA LYS A 3 86.71 -38.15 -19.11
C LYS A 3 85.67 -38.64 -18.09
N SER A 4 85.61 -39.95 -17.93
CA SER A 4 84.74 -40.65 -16.98
C SER A 4 85.57 -41.37 -15.91
N ARG A 5 84.95 -41.51 -14.73
CA ARG A 5 85.13 -42.48 -13.62
C ARG A 5 86.35 -42.36 -12.70
N LEU A 6 86.06 -42.36 -11.39
CA LEU A 6 86.62 -43.19 -10.30
C LEU A 6 85.79 -42.87 -9.02
N ALA A 7 85.00 -43.82 -8.48
CA ALA A 7 85.31 -44.76 -7.36
C ALA A 7 84.92 -44.17 -5.98
N ALA A 8 84.36 -44.85 -4.95
CA ALA A 8 84.19 -46.26 -4.61
C ALA A 8 83.08 -46.44 -3.52
N SER A 9 82.75 -47.71 -3.24
CA SER A 9 81.72 -48.26 -2.34
C SER A 9 82.00 -48.20 -0.82
N ARG A 10 80.95 -48.32 0.03
CA ARG A 10 80.74 -49.50 0.94
C ARG A 10 79.45 -49.42 1.79
N ASN A 11 78.85 -50.60 1.94
CA ASN A 11 77.62 -51.02 2.65
C ASN A 11 77.50 -50.63 4.14
N GLN A 12 76.28 -50.50 4.69
CA GLN A 12 75.54 -51.56 5.41
C GLN A 12 74.21 -51.07 6.05
N ASN A 13 73.21 -51.96 6.02
CA ASN A 13 71.84 -51.84 6.54
C ASN A 13 71.73 -51.57 8.05
N LYS A 14 70.75 -50.74 8.47
CA LYS A 14 69.96 -50.92 9.70
C LYS A 14 68.63 -50.14 9.71
N SER A 15 67.54 -50.92 9.69
CA SER A 15 66.15 -50.70 10.18
C SER A 15 65.21 -49.66 9.52
N PRO A 16 63.91 -49.99 9.37
CA PRO A 16 62.97 -49.24 8.54
C PRO A 16 62.40 -48.01 9.28
N ALA A 17 62.40 -46.86 8.60
CA ALA A 17 61.59 -45.72 9.01
C ALA A 17 60.09 -46.06 8.87
N PRO A 18 59.21 -45.58 9.77
CA PRO A 18 57.78 -45.84 9.73
C PRO A 18 57.15 -45.30 8.44
N PRO A 19 55.97 -45.78 8.04
CA PRO A 19 55.31 -45.30 6.83
C PRO A 19 55.10 -43.80 6.95
N ILE A 20 55.64 -43.05 5.98
CA ILE A 20 55.30 -41.64 5.78
C ILE A 20 53.81 -41.63 5.45
N THR A 21 52.99 -41.40 6.48
CA THR A 21 51.58 -41.04 6.32
C THR A 21 51.54 -39.85 5.38
N LYS A 22 51.00 -40.06 4.17
CA LYS A 22 50.56 -39.00 3.27
C LYS A 22 49.45 -38.20 3.97
N LYS A 23 49.83 -37.31 4.88
CA LYS A 23 48.98 -36.21 5.36
C LYS A 23 49.08 -35.07 4.36
N ASN A 24 48.46 -35.25 3.19
CA ASN A 24 48.07 -34.15 2.32
C ASN A 24 46.56 -34.29 2.07
N VAL A 25 45.76 -34.10 3.12
CA VAL A 25 44.37 -33.68 2.97
C VAL A 25 44.38 -32.20 3.28
N THR A 26 44.62 -31.37 2.27
CA THR A 26 44.28 -29.95 2.32
C THR A 26 42.82 -29.89 2.77
N SER A 27 42.53 -29.27 3.92
CA SER A 27 41.15 -29.04 4.32
C SER A 27 40.51 -28.21 3.22
N LEU A 28 39.62 -28.82 2.45
CA LEU A 28 38.90 -28.17 1.37
C LEU A 28 38.07 -27.03 1.99
N ASP A 29 38.50 -25.77 1.82
CA ASP A 29 37.79 -24.62 2.35
C ASP A 29 36.56 -24.30 1.48
N PHE A 30 35.39 -24.70 1.98
CA PHE A 30 34.08 -24.51 1.34
C PHE A 30 33.30 -23.36 1.96
N ILE A 31 33.98 -22.52 2.74
CA ILE A 31 33.36 -21.41 3.44
C ILE A 31 33.40 -20.17 2.54
N VAL A 32 32.26 -19.49 2.44
CA VAL A 32 32.14 -18.22 1.75
C VAL A 32 31.41 -17.23 2.64
N ASP A 33 32.06 -16.10 2.90
CA ASP A 33 31.43 -14.95 3.55
C ASP A 33 30.99 -13.93 2.51
N ILE A 34 29.71 -13.61 2.47
CA ILE A 34 29.16 -12.58 1.57
C ILE A 34 28.62 -11.44 2.43
N ARG A 35 29.10 -10.21 2.20
CA ARG A 35 28.65 -9.03 2.95
C ARG A 35 27.91 -8.08 2.01
N PRO A 36 26.57 -8.04 2.07
CA PRO A 36 25.78 -7.04 1.36
C PRO A 36 26.06 -5.63 1.88
N GLU A 37 26.01 -4.64 0.99
CA GLU A 37 26.16 -3.24 1.35
C GLU A 37 25.08 -2.80 2.35
N GLY A 38 25.47 -2.07 3.40
CA GLY A 38 24.56 -1.64 4.46
C GLY A 38 24.13 -2.73 5.46
N VAL A 39 24.79 -3.90 5.48
CA VAL A 39 24.57 -4.95 6.50
C VAL A 39 25.83 -5.15 7.35
N LEU A 40 25.69 -5.02 8.66
CA LEU A 40 26.79 -5.13 9.62
C LEU A 40 27.44 -6.53 9.62
N ASN A 41 26.63 -7.59 9.43
CA ASN A 41 27.08 -8.98 9.50
C ASN A 41 27.21 -9.61 8.10
N SER A 42 28.29 -10.36 7.86
CA SER A 42 28.40 -11.22 6.68
C SER A 42 27.46 -12.42 6.79
N THR A 43 26.89 -12.83 5.66
CA THR A 43 26.21 -14.12 5.54
C THR A 43 27.25 -15.19 5.23
N ARG A 44 27.50 -16.07 6.20
CA ARG A 44 28.46 -17.18 6.07
C ARG A 44 27.77 -18.41 5.50
N HIS A 45 28.23 -18.88 4.35
CA HIS A 45 27.81 -20.13 3.74
C HIS A 45 28.92 -21.17 3.90
N ASN A 46 28.58 -22.36 4.39
CA ASN A 46 29.48 -23.51 4.36
C ASN A 46 28.89 -24.57 3.43
N PHE A 47 29.45 -24.71 2.23
CA PHE A 47 28.92 -25.63 1.22
C PHE A 47 29.19 -27.11 1.55
N ILE A 48 30.08 -27.43 2.50
CA ILE A 48 30.18 -28.81 3.03
C ILE A 48 28.84 -29.22 3.65
N TYR A 49 28.17 -28.31 4.36
CA TYR A 49 26.88 -28.63 4.98
C TYR A 49 25.82 -29.00 3.95
N TRP A 50 25.93 -28.48 2.73
CA TRP A 50 24.99 -28.73 1.64
C TRP A 50 25.20 -30.10 0.98
N CYS A 51 26.30 -30.79 1.32
CA CYS A 51 26.53 -32.19 0.96
C CYS A 51 25.74 -33.17 1.84
N HIS A 52 25.19 -32.71 2.97
CA HIS A 52 24.32 -33.48 3.83
C HIS A 52 22.85 -33.32 3.42
N GLU A 53 22.03 -34.29 3.77
CA GLU A 53 20.58 -34.20 3.57
C GLU A 53 20.02 -32.93 4.24
N GLN A 54 19.14 -32.23 3.51
CA GLN A 54 18.51 -30.97 3.89
C GLN A 54 19.50 -29.82 4.15
N CYS A 55 20.74 -29.99 3.68
CA CYS A 55 21.86 -29.08 3.95
C CYS A 55 22.15 -28.89 5.45
N ASP A 56 21.84 -29.89 6.28
CA ASP A 56 22.08 -29.91 7.72
C ASP A 56 23.25 -30.83 8.05
N PRO A 57 24.37 -30.33 8.61
CA PRO A 57 25.53 -31.15 8.93
C PRO A 57 25.26 -32.25 9.98
N LYS A 58 24.15 -32.17 10.72
CA LYS A 58 23.74 -33.21 11.66
C LYS A 58 23.08 -34.42 10.97
N LYS A 59 22.71 -34.29 9.70
CA LYS A 59 22.08 -35.36 8.89
C LYS A 59 23.13 -36.15 8.12
N PRO A 60 22.82 -37.38 7.65
CA PRO A 60 23.77 -38.15 6.84
C PRO A 60 24.12 -37.43 5.53
N LEU A 61 25.23 -37.84 4.92
CA LEU A 61 25.61 -37.39 3.58
C LEU A 61 24.54 -37.79 2.57
N ALA A 62 24.17 -36.85 1.71
CA ALA A 62 23.18 -37.08 0.68
C ALA A 62 23.64 -38.15 -0.32
N LYS A 63 22.69 -38.95 -0.80
CA LYS A 63 22.88 -39.92 -1.88
C LYS A 63 21.91 -39.57 -3.02
N PRO A 64 22.38 -39.28 -4.25
CA PRO A 64 23.78 -39.27 -4.68
C PRO A 64 24.62 -38.14 -4.04
N SER A 65 25.95 -38.33 -4.04
CA SER A 65 26.88 -37.34 -3.46
C SER A 65 26.81 -36.01 -4.22
N ARG A 66 26.82 -34.90 -3.47
CA ARG A 66 26.78 -33.53 -4.02
C ARG A 66 28.13 -32.83 -4.02
N LEU A 67 29.18 -33.50 -3.55
CA LEU A 67 30.46 -32.87 -3.26
C LEU A 67 31.04 -32.12 -4.48
N GLU A 68 31.05 -32.77 -5.65
CA GLU A 68 31.56 -32.16 -6.89
C GLU A 68 30.76 -30.93 -7.30
N ARG A 69 29.43 -30.99 -7.19
CA ARG A 69 28.56 -29.83 -7.47
C ARG A 69 28.81 -28.69 -6.48
N MET A 70 28.99 -28.99 -5.20
CA MET A 70 29.32 -27.96 -4.19
C MET A 70 30.70 -27.34 -4.40
N GLN A 71 31.67 -28.09 -4.94
CA GLN A 71 32.96 -27.52 -5.38
C GLN A 71 32.77 -26.54 -6.54
N LYS A 72 31.93 -26.87 -7.52
CA LYS A 72 31.60 -25.97 -8.64
C LYS A 72 30.90 -24.71 -8.15
N LEU A 73 29.94 -24.84 -7.24
CA LEU A 73 29.26 -23.71 -6.62
C LEU A 73 30.25 -22.75 -5.95
N LYS A 74 31.21 -23.28 -5.18
CA LYS A 74 32.27 -22.48 -4.53
C LYS A 74 33.06 -21.66 -5.55
N ARG A 75 33.54 -22.31 -6.62
CA ARG A 75 34.30 -21.64 -7.68
C ARG A 75 33.48 -20.55 -8.36
N TRP A 76 32.21 -20.80 -8.62
CA TRP A 76 31.31 -19.82 -9.21
C TRP A 76 31.13 -18.60 -8.29
N VAL A 77 30.86 -18.80 -7.00
CA VAL A 77 30.72 -17.67 -6.06
C VAL A 77 32.01 -16.86 -5.94
N ASP A 78 33.17 -17.51 -5.92
CA ASP A 78 34.47 -16.84 -5.90
C ASP A 78 34.69 -16.00 -7.17
N GLN A 79 34.23 -16.48 -8.32
CA GLN A 79 34.31 -15.74 -9.58
C GLN A 79 33.36 -14.54 -9.60
N GLU A 80 32.11 -14.69 -9.15
CA GLU A 80 31.15 -13.58 -9.12
C GLU A 80 31.58 -12.46 -8.18
N LYS A 81 32.26 -12.80 -7.09
CA LYS A 81 32.90 -11.82 -6.22
C LYS A 81 34.00 -11.03 -6.93
N LYS A 82 34.81 -11.68 -7.76
CA LYS A 82 35.82 -11.01 -8.60
C LYS A 82 35.18 -10.13 -9.68
N ASN A 83 34.02 -10.53 -10.18
CA ASN A 83 33.22 -9.77 -11.14
C ASN A 83 32.43 -8.61 -10.47
N GLU A 84 32.64 -8.34 -9.18
CA GLU A 84 31.96 -7.30 -8.41
C GLU A 84 30.42 -7.39 -8.49
N THR A 85 29.90 -8.61 -8.62
CA THR A 85 28.45 -8.84 -8.66
C THR A 85 27.83 -8.39 -7.35
N ASN A 86 26.66 -7.75 -7.44
CA ASN A 86 25.91 -7.30 -6.27
C ASN A 86 25.76 -8.42 -5.24
N ALA A 87 26.34 -8.21 -4.05
CA ALA A 87 26.39 -9.19 -2.98
C ALA A 87 24.99 -9.65 -2.50
N TRP A 88 23.97 -8.78 -2.59
CA TRP A 88 22.59 -9.15 -2.25
C TRP A 88 22.00 -10.12 -3.25
N SER A 89 22.29 -9.94 -4.55
CA SER A 89 21.89 -10.86 -5.61
C SER A 89 22.44 -12.27 -5.36
N LEU A 90 23.72 -12.37 -4.96
CA LEU A 90 24.35 -13.65 -4.62
C LEU A 90 23.66 -14.34 -3.43
N VAL A 91 23.37 -13.61 -2.35
CA VAL A 91 22.68 -14.16 -1.17
C VAL A 91 21.29 -14.71 -1.54
N VAL A 92 20.52 -13.97 -2.34
CA VAL A 92 19.17 -14.39 -2.74
C VAL A 92 19.22 -15.63 -3.63
N LYS A 93 20.14 -15.70 -4.60
CA LYS A 93 20.35 -16.89 -5.45
C LYS A 93 20.72 -18.14 -4.64
N LEU A 94 21.70 -18.01 -3.73
CA LEU A 94 22.13 -19.11 -2.86
C LEU A 94 21.01 -19.57 -1.92
N SER A 95 20.21 -18.63 -1.39
CA SER A 95 19.06 -18.95 -0.54
C SER A 95 17.98 -19.73 -1.30
N ALA A 96 17.70 -19.37 -2.56
CA ALA A 96 16.76 -20.08 -3.41
C ALA A 96 17.23 -21.53 -3.68
N LEU A 97 18.50 -21.70 -4.06
CA LEU A 97 19.10 -23.01 -4.31
C LEU A 97 19.09 -23.90 -3.06
N LYS A 98 19.51 -23.38 -1.89
CA LYS A 98 19.51 -24.13 -0.63
C LYS A 98 18.10 -24.61 -0.26
N THR A 99 17.10 -23.73 -0.42
CA THR A 99 15.70 -24.06 -0.12
C THR A 99 15.20 -25.18 -1.03
N TYR A 100 15.52 -25.12 -2.33
CA TYR A 100 15.16 -26.15 -3.30
C TYR A 100 15.81 -27.51 -2.99
N ILE A 101 17.10 -27.53 -2.65
CA ILE A 101 17.80 -28.77 -2.27
C ILE A 101 17.13 -29.39 -1.03
N ALA A 102 16.87 -28.59 0.01
CA ALA A 102 16.22 -29.08 1.22
C ALA A 102 14.80 -29.61 0.97
N PHE A 103 14.03 -28.92 0.13
CA PHE A 103 12.72 -29.38 -0.31
C PHE A 103 12.79 -30.75 -1.00
N CYS A 104 13.69 -30.91 -1.99
CA CYS A 104 13.84 -32.17 -2.71
C CYS A 104 14.20 -33.32 -1.76
N ASP A 105 15.08 -33.09 -0.79
CA ASP A 105 15.48 -34.08 0.21
C ASP A 105 14.31 -34.53 1.08
N ILE A 106 13.48 -33.59 1.54
CA ILE A 106 12.29 -33.87 2.34
C ILE A 106 11.28 -34.67 1.53
N LYS A 107 11.13 -34.36 0.23
CA LYS A 107 10.22 -35.06 -0.69
C LYS A 107 10.83 -36.31 -1.32
N LYS A 108 12.07 -36.65 -0.98
CA LYS A 108 12.83 -37.82 -1.47
C LYS A 108 13.05 -37.82 -2.99
N PHE A 109 13.25 -36.64 -3.57
CA PHE A 109 13.71 -36.48 -4.96
C PHE A 109 15.19 -36.12 -5.00
N ASP A 110 15.88 -36.52 -6.07
CA ASP A 110 17.20 -35.97 -6.37
C ASP A 110 17.04 -34.50 -6.84
N PRO A 111 17.65 -33.51 -6.14
CA PRO A 111 17.59 -32.11 -6.53
C PRO A 111 18.13 -31.84 -7.95
N PHE A 112 18.95 -32.72 -8.51
CA PHE A 112 19.55 -32.54 -9.83
C PHE A 112 18.98 -33.50 -10.87
N SER A 113 17.67 -33.79 -10.75
CA SER A 113 16.91 -34.62 -11.66
C SER A 113 15.68 -33.88 -12.21
N GLN A 114 15.20 -34.32 -13.37
CA GLN A 114 13.95 -33.80 -13.97
C GLN A 114 12.77 -33.91 -13.00
N ALA A 115 12.65 -35.04 -12.28
CA ALA A 115 11.58 -35.25 -11.31
C ALA A 115 11.66 -34.24 -10.16
N GLY A 116 12.85 -34.01 -9.59
CA GLY A 116 13.04 -33.02 -8.51
C GLY A 116 12.69 -31.59 -8.95
N TYR A 117 13.14 -31.20 -10.15
CA TYR A 117 12.85 -29.89 -10.70
C TYR A 117 11.36 -29.68 -10.94
N LEU A 118 10.70 -30.61 -11.63
CA LEU A 118 9.27 -30.50 -11.96
C LEU A 118 8.39 -30.59 -10.70
N TYR A 119 8.79 -31.34 -9.67
CA TYR A 119 8.04 -31.40 -8.42
C TYR A 119 8.08 -30.07 -7.64
N TYR A 120 9.10 -29.23 -7.87
CA TYR A 120 9.19 -27.91 -7.25
C TYR A 120 8.66 -26.78 -8.16
N ALA A 121 9.15 -26.70 -9.40
CA ALA A 121 8.90 -25.58 -10.31
C ALA A 121 7.91 -25.89 -11.44
N GLY A 122 7.46 -27.14 -11.58
CA GLY A 122 6.55 -27.57 -12.64
C GLY A 122 5.12 -27.01 -12.50
N ASN A 123 4.28 -27.27 -13.50
CA ASN A 123 2.90 -26.77 -13.55
C ASN A 123 2.02 -27.26 -12.39
N SER A 124 2.35 -28.42 -11.82
CA SER A 124 1.74 -28.97 -10.59
C SER A 124 2.75 -29.06 -9.44
N GLY A 125 3.84 -28.30 -9.53
CA GLY A 125 4.91 -28.28 -8.54
C GLY A 125 4.59 -27.40 -7.33
N GLU A 126 5.45 -27.48 -6.32
CA GLU A 126 5.31 -26.78 -5.05
C GLU A 126 5.12 -25.26 -5.19
N LEU A 127 5.85 -24.62 -6.10
CA LEU A 127 5.72 -23.18 -6.31
C LEU A 127 4.32 -22.80 -6.77
N ARG A 128 3.69 -23.59 -7.66
CA ARG A 128 2.31 -23.33 -8.13
C ARG A 128 1.31 -23.59 -7.00
N ARG A 129 1.46 -24.71 -6.28
CA ARG A 129 0.63 -25.04 -5.11
C ARG A 129 0.64 -23.92 -4.05
N LEU A 130 1.81 -23.34 -3.77
CA LEU A 130 1.92 -22.22 -2.83
C LEU A 130 1.28 -20.93 -3.38
N VAL A 131 1.32 -20.71 -4.69
CA VAL A 131 0.59 -19.61 -5.34
C VAL A 131 -0.92 -19.83 -5.23
N ASP A 132 -1.39 -21.06 -5.42
CA ASP A 132 -2.81 -21.40 -5.28
C ASP A 132 -3.29 -21.18 -3.84
N ILE A 133 -2.50 -21.55 -2.81
CA ILE A 133 -2.81 -21.21 -1.41
C ILE A 133 -2.86 -19.68 -1.19
N ALA A 134 -2.04 -18.91 -1.91
CA ALA A 134 -2.01 -17.45 -1.78
C ALA A 134 -3.23 -16.76 -2.44
N SER A 135 -4.03 -17.48 -3.21
CA SER A 135 -5.21 -16.92 -3.89
C SER A 135 -6.36 -16.59 -2.92
N GLU A 136 -6.42 -17.27 -1.78
CA GLU A 136 -7.42 -17.03 -0.72
C GLU A 136 -6.73 -16.70 0.62
N PRO A 137 -6.02 -15.56 0.72
CA PRO A 137 -5.30 -15.20 1.93
C PRO A 137 -6.29 -14.81 3.03
N LYS A 138 -6.12 -15.36 4.24
CA LYS A 138 -6.85 -14.85 5.41
C LYS A 138 -6.25 -13.50 5.81
N LYS A 139 -7.12 -12.54 6.13
CA LYS A 139 -6.77 -11.14 6.44
C LYS A 139 -5.85 -11.05 7.66
N TYR A 140 -6.15 -11.78 8.73
CA TYR A 140 -5.42 -11.72 9.98
C TYR A 140 -4.74 -13.05 10.32
N GLN A 141 -3.59 -12.98 10.99
CA GLN A 141 -2.85 -14.18 11.39
C GLN A 141 -3.66 -15.08 12.34
N PHE A 142 -4.45 -14.48 13.25
CA PHE A 142 -5.26 -15.26 14.18
C PHE A 142 -6.37 -16.10 13.53
N GLN A 143 -6.66 -15.87 12.24
CA GLN A 143 -7.64 -16.65 11.47
C GLN A 143 -7.03 -17.96 10.92
N TYR A 144 -5.71 -18.08 10.88
CA TYR A 144 -5.03 -19.32 10.47
C TYR A 144 -5.06 -20.35 11.60
N HIS A 145 -5.30 -21.61 11.25
CA HIS A 145 -5.19 -22.74 12.16
C HIS A 145 -3.72 -23.06 12.45
N ASN A 146 -3.45 -23.69 13.59
CA ASN A 146 -2.10 -24.15 13.90
C ASN A 146 -1.62 -25.16 12.85
N GLY A 147 -0.45 -24.93 12.26
CA GLY A 147 0.13 -25.73 11.18
C GLY A 147 -0.34 -25.34 9.78
N GLU A 148 -1.30 -24.43 9.63
CA GLU A 148 -1.79 -23.99 8.32
C GLU A 148 -0.69 -23.26 7.54
N GLU A 149 -0.58 -23.57 6.25
CA GLU A 149 0.46 -23.04 5.37
C GLU A 149 0.12 -21.64 4.87
N PHE A 150 1.13 -20.78 4.77
CA PHE A 150 1.03 -19.52 4.07
C PHE A 150 1.40 -19.71 2.61
N GLY A 151 0.57 -19.16 1.73
CA GLY A 151 0.86 -19.10 0.32
C GLY A 151 2.07 -18.20 -0.02
N LEU A 152 2.45 -18.24 -1.28
CA LEU A 152 3.53 -17.47 -1.88
C LEU A 152 2.99 -16.63 -3.03
N LEU A 153 3.28 -15.33 -3.04
CA LEU A 153 2.93 -14.44 -4.16
C LEU A 153 3.47 -14.99 -5.49
N GLU A 154 2.70 -14.90 -6.58
CA GLU A 154 3.13 -15.38 -7.90
C GLU A 154 4.42 -14.71 -8.37
N SER A 155 4.57 -13.40 -8.13
CA SER A 155 5.82 -12.66 -8.38
C SER A 155 7.01 -13.17 -7.56
N SER A 156 6.78 -13.61 -6.32
CA SER A 156 7.81 -14.20 -5.47
C SER A 156 8.16 -15.62 -5.91
N ALA A 157 7.18 -16.39 -6.39
CA ALA A 157 7.39 -17.69 -7.00
C ALA A 157 8.23 -17.57 -8.28
N LEU A 158 7.90 -16.61 -9.14
CA LEU A 158 8.67 -16.27 -10.34
C LEU A 158 10.11 -15.92 -9.98
N GLN A 159 10.33 -15.00 -9.03
CA GLN A 159 11.68 -14.60 -8.62
C GLN A 159 12.48 -15.78 -8.05
N LYS A 160 11.86 -16.65 -7.26
CA LYS A 160 12.51 -17.87 -6.74
C LYS A 160 12.88 -18.82 -7.88
N LYS A 161 11.96 -19.04 -8.83
CA LYS A 161 12.21 -19.86 -10.02
C LYS A 161 13.35 -19.30 -10.86
N MET A 162 13.32 -18.01 -11.21
CA MET A 162 14.39 -17.36 -11.98
C MET A 162 15.76 -17.48 -11.30
N ASN A 163 15.81 -17.28 -9.98
CA ASN A 163 17.06 -17.44 -9.23
C ASN A 163 17.54 -18.90 -9.25
N LEU A 164 16.64 -19.86 -9.06
CA LEU A 164 16.97 -21.29 -9.14
C LEU A 164 17.46 -21.69 -10.53
N ASP A 165 16.73 -21.29 -11.56
CA ASP A 165 17.02 -21.53 -12.97
C ASP A 165 18.38 -20.96 -13.37
N SER A 166 18.81 -19.83 -12.79
CA SER A 166 20.15 -19.30 -13.02
C SER A 166 21.26 -20.11 -12.33
N MET A 167 20.95 -20.87 -11.29
CA MET A 167 21.92 -21.61 -10.46
C MET A 167 22.07 -23.08 -10.85
N LEU A 168 21.03 -23.72 -11.36
CA LEU A 168 21.09 -25.13 -11.74
C LEU A 168 22.09 -25.41 -12.89
N PRO A 169 22.18 -24.59 -13.95
CA PRO A 169 23.19 -24.79 -15.01
C PRO A 169 24.63 -24.66 -14.52
N VAL A 170 24.89 -23.79 -13.53
CA VAL A 170 26.21 -23.66 -12.87
C VAL A 170 26.65 -24.98 -12.22
N LEU A 171 25.68 -25.82 -11.85
CA LEU A 171 25.88 -27.12 -11.21
C LEU A 171 25.72 -28.28 -12.20
N ASP A 172 25.82 -28.02 -13.51
CA ASP A 172 25.63 -28.99 -14.61
C ASP A 172 24.25 -29.66 -14.59
N PHE A 173 23.21 -28.91 -14.30
CA PHE A 173 21.84 -29.34 -14.49
C PHE A 173 21.10 -28.32 -15.34
N ASP A 174 21.09 -28.57 -16.64
CA ASP A 174 20.35 -27.75 -17.60
C ASP A 174 18.85 -28.02 -17.47
N VAL A 175 18.08 -26.94 -17.43
CA VAL A 175 16.62 -26.95 -17.26
C VAL A 175 15.88 -26.36 -18.46
N SER A 176 16.59 -25.94 -19.51
CA SER A 176 16.05 -25.18 -20.65
C SER A 176 14.89 -25.91 -21.35
N ASP A 177 15.05 -27.21 -21.63
CA ASP A 177 14.02 -28.03 -22.28
C ASP A 177 12.75 -28.13 -21.42
N MET A 178 12.92 -28.30 -20.10
CA MET A 178 11.79 -28.36 -19.18
C MET A 178 11.08 -27.02 -19.12
N GLN A 179 11.83 -25.91 -19.00
CA GLN A 179 11.27 -24.56 -18.93
C GLN A 179 10.38 -24.21 -20.12
N ALA A 180 10.77 -24.61 -21.33
CA ALA A 180 10.00 -24.36 -22.55
C ALA A 180 8.58 -24.96 -22.50
N THR A 181 8.36 -25.98 -21.67
CA THR A 181 7.06 -26.66 -21.51
C THR A 181 6.25 -26.17 -20.32
N LEU A 182 6.83 -25.32 -19.45
CA LEU A 182 6.16 -24.84 -18.24
C LEU A 182 5.31 -23.61 -18.54
N LYS A 183 4.15 -23.54 -17.88
CA LYS A 183 3.32 -22.35 -17.84
C LYS A 183 4.10 -21.26 -17.11
N SER A 184 4.36 -20.16 -17.79
CA SER A 184 4.97 -18.99 -17.18
C SER A 184 4.13 -18.49 -16.01
N PHE A 185 4.80 -18.07 -14.95
CA PHE A 185 4.19 -17.16 -13.99
C PHE A 185 3.97 -15.83 -14.70
N THR A 186 2.76 -15.28 -14.64
CA THR A 186 2.41 -14.06 -15.39
C THR A 186 3.24 -12.86 -14.93
N GLY A 187 3.79 -12.92 -13.71
CA GLY A 187 4.50 -11.81 -13.09
C GLY A 187 3.58 -10.62 -12.81
N GLU A 188 2.28 -10.76 -13.10
CA GLU A 188 1.27 -9.82 -12.72
C GLU A 188 1.15 -9.88 -11.20
N ILE A 189 1.17 -8.71 -10.59
CA ILE A 189 0.76 -8.58 -9.20
C ILE A 189 -0.76 -8.77 -9.25
N THR A 190 -1.24 -10.00 -9.16
CA THR A 190 -2.65 -10.22 -8.82
C THR A 190 -2.86 -9.54 -7.47
N ASP A 191 -3.72 -8.54 -7.49
CA ASP A 191 -3.81 -7.42 -6.57
C ASP A 191 -3.91 -7.82 -5.08
N PHE A 192 -2.81 -7.67 -4.35
CA PHE A 192 -2.91 -7.00 -3.06
C PHE A 192 -2.80 -5.50 -3.35
N ALA A 193 -3.83 -4.94 -4.02
CA ALA A 193 -3.87 -3.52 -4.30
C ALA A 193 -3.66 -2.78 -2.97
N THR A 194 -2.58 -2.02 -2.88
CA THR A 194 -2.32 -1.19 -1.70
C THR A 194 -3.52 -0.28 -1.51
N LEU A 195 -4.36 -0.55 -0.51
CA LEU A 195 -5.57 0.23 -0.32
C LEU A 195 -5.21 1.66 0.11
N PRO A 196 -5.87 2.69 -0.44
CA PRO A 196 -5.64 4.07 0.01
C PRO A 196 -5.99 4.21 1.50
N TYR A 197 -5.54 5.30 2.12
CA TYR A 197 -6.06 5.70 3.42
C TYR A 197 -7.52 6.13 3.27
N THR A 198 -8.34 5.88 4.29
CA THR A 198 -9.64 6.54 4.41
C THR A 198 -9.43 8.04 4.69
N SER A 199 -10.48 8.84 4.54
CA SER A 199 -10.38 10.30 4.77
C SER A 199 -9.96 10.63 6.20
N SER A 200 -10.46 9.91 7.21
CA SER A 200 -10.09 10.04 8.62
C SER A 200 -8.63 9.61 8.88
N GLU A 201 -8.21 8.44 8.36
CA GLU A 201 -6.83 7.97 8.46
C GLU A 201 -5.86 8.97 7.82
N TRP A 202 -6.21 9.50 6.65
CA TRP A 202 -5.42 10.48 5.90
C TRP A 202 -5.29 11.81 6.65
N TYR A 203 -6.42 12.32 7.16
CA TYR A 203 -6.45 13.56 7.93
C TYR A 203 -5.56 13.47 9.18
N ALA A 204 -5.74 12.40 9.97
CA ALA A 204 -4.96 12.17 11.17
C ALA A 204 -3.46 12.01 10.85
N LEU A 205 -3.13 11.26 9.79
CA LEU A 205 -1.75 11.04 9.35
C LEU A 205 -1.05 12.36 9.02
N VAL A 206 -1.60 13.15 8.10
CA VAL A 206 -0.94 14.36 7.62
C VAL A 206 -0.83 15.39 8.74
N ARG A 207 -1.94 15.69 9.44
CA ARG A 207 -1.98 16.72 10.47
C ARG A 207 -1.03 16.42 11.63
N ARG A 208 -1.15 15.23 12.23
CA ARG A 208 -0.32 14.87 13.40
C ARG A 208 1.16 14.73 13.02
N THR A 209 1.47 14.29 11.81
CA THR A 209 2.86 14.24 11.32
C THR A 209 3.45 15.63 11.14
N GLN A 210 2.70 16.60 10.63
CA GLN A 210 3.15 18.00 10.51
C GLN A 210 3.46 18.61 11.87
N LEU A 211 2.52 18.51 12.83
CA LEU A 211 2.71 19.02 14.19
C LEU A 211 3.96 18.43 14.85
N LEU A 212 4.13 17.11 14.78
CA LEU A 212 5.30 16.43 15.32
C LEU A 212 6.59 16.86 14.63
N PHE A 213 6.58 16.97 13.30
CA PHE A 213 7.76 17.37 12.53
C PHE A 213 8.24 18.77 12.93
N PHE A 214 7.36 19.77 12.91
CA PHE A 214 7.75 21.15 13.23
C PHE A 214 8.16 21.29 14.71
N SER A 215 7.47 20.62 15.63
CA SER A 215 7.86 20.61 17.04
C SER A 215 9.26 20.01 17.23
N LEU A 216 9.58 18.92 16.53
CA LEU A 216 10.91 18.29 16.60
C LEU A 216 12.00 19.12 15.94
N VAL A 217 11.76 19.66 14.74
CA VAL A 217 12.75 20.47 14.02
C VAL A 217 13.20 21.65 14.88
N THR A 218 12.25 22.39 15.46
CA THR A 218 12.55 23.54 16.31
C THR A 218 13.41 23.14 17.52
N GLN A 219 13.03 22.07 18.23
CA GLN A 219 13.78 21.62 19.40
C GLN A 219 15.16 21.04 19.05
N LEU A 220 15.27 20.30 17.94
CA LEU A 220 16.53 19.70 17.50
C LEU A 220 17.54 20.76 17.03
N ILE A 221 17.08 21.81 16.34
CA ILE A 221 17.94 22.93 15.94
C ILE A 221 18.43 23.67 17.18
N ALA A 222 17.52 24.08 18.08
CA ALA A 222 17.87 24.77 19.32
C ALA A 222 18.88 23.96 20.16
N PHE A 223 18.66 22.64 20.28
CA PHE A 223 19.59 21.77 20.99
C PHE A 223 21.01 21.77 20.39
N LYS A 224 21.13 21.74 19.04
CA LYS A 224 22.43 21.75 18.36
C LYS A 224 23.13 23.10 18.47
N GLU A 225 22.37 24.20 18.43
CA GLU A 225 22.90 25.56 18.64
C GLU A 225 23.46 25.72 20.06
N GLU A 226 22.76 25.19 21.06
CA GLU A 226 23.23 25.18 22.46
C GLU A 226 24.37 24.19 22.71
N ASN A 227 24.44 23.10 21.93
CA ASN A 227 25.40 22.00 22.12
C ASN A 227 26.08 21.57 20.79
N PRO A 228 26.96 22.40 20.21
CA PRO A 228 27.49 22.19 18.85
C PRO A 228 28.21 20.85 18.64
N GLU A 229 28.93 20.36 19.64
CA GLU A 229 29.74 19.12 19.56
C GLU A 229 28.98 17.88 20.05
N SER A 230 27.75 18.03 20.55
CA SER A 230 27.00 16.89 21.09
C SER A 230 26.25 16.13 20.00
N PRO A 231 26.12 14.80 20.13
CA PRO A 231 25.22 14.02 19.29
C PRO A 231 23.77 14.45 19.55
N PRO A 232 22.85 14.18 18.60
CA PRO A 232 21.43 14.51 18.78
C PRO A 232 20.86 13.92 20.08
N PRO A 233 19.87 14.60 20.69
CA PRO A 233 19.31 14.18 21.96
C PRO A 233 18.62 12.83 21.81
N GLN A 234 18.91 11.91 22.74
CA GLN A 234 18.25 10.59 22.79
C GLN A 234 16.85 10.64 23.42
N TYR A 235 16.46 11.81 23.93
CA TYR A 235 15.22 12.03 24.67
C TYR A 235 14.77 13.49 24.52
N LEU A 236 13.50 13.71 24.20
CA LEU A 236 12.86 15.03 24.17
C LEU A 236 11.43 14.95 24.72
N GLU A 237 11.01 15.97 25.45
CA GLU A 237 9.66 16.14 26.00
C GLU A 237 8.90 17.26 25.27
N ASN A 238 7.61 17.41 25.55
CA ASN A 238 6.78 18.49 25.02
C ASN A 238 6.70 18.52 23.48
N ILE A 239 6.74 17.35 22.83
CA ILE A 239 6.57 17.25 21.38
C ILE A 239 5.09 17.35 21.03
N VAL A 240 4.69 18.39 20.30
CA VAL A 240 3.28 18.60 19.93
C VAL A 240 2.87 17.59 18.86
N VAL A 241 1.78 16.85 19.09
CA VAL A 241 1.25 15.86 18.14
C VAL A 241 -0.18 16.13 17.72
N GLU A 242 -0.92 16.91 18.50
CA GLU A 242 -2.31 17.25 18.22
C GLU A 242 -2.67 18.56 18.92
N ARG A 243 -3.68 19.27 18.38
CA ARG A 243 -4.30 20.42 19.05
C ARG A 243 -5.79 20.19 19.15
N ILE A 244 -6.33 20.30 20.36
CA ILE A 244 -7.76 20.20 20.67
C ILE A 244 -8.14 21.44 21.48
N ASP A 245 -9.16 22.17 21.05
CA ASP A 245 -9.67 23.39 21.72
C ASP A 245 -8.56 24.41 22.06
N ASN A 246 -7.67 24.68 21.10
CA ASN A 246 -6.49 25.56 21.26
C ASN A 246 -5.47 25.11 22.33
N ARG A 247 -5.56 23.87 22.82
CA ARG A 247 -4.56 23.27 23.69
C ARG A 247 -3.71 22.27 22.92
N ASP A 248 -2.40 22.40 23.06
CA ASP A 248 -1.44 21.43 22.54
C ASP A 248 -1.48 20.13 23.36
N ILE A 249 -1.62 19.01 22.68
CA ILE A 249 -1.36 17.68 23.21
C ILE A 249 0.08 17.33 22.87
N THR A 250 0.85 17.02 23.91
CA THR A 250 2.27 16.73 23.78
C THR A 250 2.61 15.31 24.21
N ILE A 251 3.65 14.76 23.60
CA ILE A 251 4.24 13.47 23.97
C ILE A 251 5.72 13.61 24.28
N THR A 252 6.28 12.53 24.82
CA THR A 252 7.71 12.36 25.03
C THR A 252 8.26 11.33 24.04
N LEU A 253 9.40 11.63 23.44
CA LEU A 253 10.12 10.72 22.54
C LEU A 253 11.46 10.30 23.15
N GLY A 254 11.89 9.07 22.85
CA GLY A 254 13.11 8.48 23.39
C GLY A 254 12.95 7.81 24.76
N ARG A 255 14.01 7.18 25.27
CA ARG A 255 14.04 6.54 26.60
C ARG A 255 15.15 7.11 27.45
N LYS A 256 14.85 7.45 28.72
CA LYS A 256 15.84 7.92 29.71
C LYS A 256 16.99 6.94 29.99
N ASN A 257 16.82 5.63 29.74
CA ASN A 257 17.77 4.59 30.18
C ASN A 257 18.31 3.71 29.03
N GLY A 258 18.93 4.31 28.01
CA GLY A 258 20.01 3.71 27.19
C GLY A 258 19.76 2.37 26.45
N SER A 259 18.58 1.75 26.52
CA SER A 259 18.31 0.52 25.77
C SER A 259 18.04 0.88 24.31
N ALA A 260 19.10 0.94 23.51
CA ALA A 260 19.05 1.18 22.08
C ALA A 260 18.17 0.12 21.39
N SER A 261 16.91 0.45 21.13
CA SER A 261 16.25 -0.10 19.94
C SER A 261 16.81 0.65 18.74
N GLU A 262 18.07 0.35 18.37
CA GLU A 262 18.73 0.78 17.12
C GLU A 262 18.52 2.25 16.72
N GLY A 263 18.39 3.17 17.69
CA GLY A 263 18.08 4.58 17.44
C GLY A 263 16.70 4.87 16.84
N LEU A 264 15.88 3.90 16.41
CA LEU A 264 14.65 4.14 15.62
C LEU A 264 13.62 5.03 16.34
N ALA A 265 13.55 4.93 17.67
CA ALA A 265 12.66 5.72 18.52
C ALA A 265 13.29 7.03 19.01
N SER A 266 14.52 7.36 18.59
CA SER A 266 15.17 8.63 18.96
C SER A 266 14.40 9.81 18.36
N PRO A 267 14.37 10.97 19.03
CA PRO A 267 13.74 12.17 18.49
C PRO A 267 14.20 12.53 17.07
N PHE A 268 15.51 12.44 16.79
CA PHE A 268 16.05 12.71 15.45
C PHE A 268 15.51 11.74 14.39
N ASN A 269 15.55 10.43 14.64
CA ASN A 269 15.10 9.44 13.67
C ASN A 269 13.56 9.47 13.48
N GLN A 270 12.81 9.83 14.51
CA GLN A 270 11.37 10.09 14.38
C GLN A 270 11.09 11.36 13.57
N CYS A 271 11.90 12.41 13.72
CA CYS A 271 11.84 13.60 12.88
C CYS A 271 12.12 13.27 11.40
N MET A 272 13.12 12.43 11.13
CA MET A 272 13.43 11.97 9.77
C MET A 272 12.36 11.04 9.18
N SER A 273 11.71 10.22 10.01
CA SER A 273 10.55 9.44 9.60
C SER A 273 9.34 10.32 9.25
N ALA A 274 9.12 11.39 10.02
CA ALA A 274 8.08 12.37 9.74
C ALA A 274 8.40 13.14 8.44
N ALA A 275 9.65 13.56 8.27
CA ALA A 275 10.13 14.19 7.03
C ALA A 275 9.94 13.29 5.81
N TYR A 276 10.30 12.00 5.90
CA TYR A 276 10.05 11.02 4.84
C TYR A 276 8.56 10.96 4.46
N THR A 277 7.69 10.91 5.47
CA THR A 277 6.22 10.84 5.29
C THR A 277 5.69 12.10 4.61
N LEU A 278 6.16 13.29 5.04
CA LEU A 278 5.76 14.57 4.46
C LEU A 278 6.33 14.78 3.04
N ILE A 279 7.57 14.35 2.76
CA ILE A 279 8.05 14.33 1.36
C ILE A 279 7.16 13.43 0.51
N ALA A 280 6.80 12.23 0.99
CA ALA A 280 5.89 11.35 0.26
C ALA A 280 4.54 12.03 -0.02
N TYR A 281 3.98 12.76 0.95
CA TYR A 281 2.77 13.56 0.79
C TYR A 281 2.96 14.69 -0.24
N TYR A 282 3.92 15.59 -0.03
CA TYR A 282 4.10 16.76 -0.90
C TYR A 282 4.62 16.43 -2.31
N THR A 283 5.25 15.28 -2.52
CA THR A 283 5.83 14.93 -3.84
C THR A 283 5.16 13.73 -4.51
N ALA A 284 4.42 12.91 -3.76
CA ALA A 284 3.98 11.59 -4.17
C ALA A 284 5.15 10.73 -4.68
N PHE A 285 6.40 10.92 -4.24
CA PHE A 285 7.54 10.11 -4.70
C PHE A 285 7.50 8.66 -4.20
N ASN A 286 8.20 7.78 -4.94
CA ASN A 286 8.43 6.40 -4.51
C ASN A 286 9.52 6.34 -3.42
N ASP A 287 9.48 5.30 -2.59
CA ASP A 287 10.42 5.10 -1.48
C ASP A 287 11.90 5.28 -1.86
N THR A 288 12.33 4.65 -2.96
CA THR A 288 13.72 4.75 -3.43
C THR A 288 14.12 6.16 -3.85
N VAL A 289 13.17 6.94 -4.36
CA VAL A 289 13.42 8.32 -4.82
C VAL A 289 13.50 9.24 -3.62
N ILE A 290 12.60 9.11 -2.63
CA ILE A 290 12.61 9.91 -1.40
C ILE A 290 13.94 9.75 -0.66
N ARG A 291 14.45 8.51 -0.54
CA ARG A 291 15.75 8.21 0.10
C ARG A 291 16.95 8.79 -0.64
N GLN A 292 16.79 9.21 -1.89
CA GLN A 292 17.85 9.75 -2.75
C GLN A 292 17.67 11.25 -3.01
N VAL A 293 16.76 11.93 -2.32
CA VAL A 293 16.67 13.39 -2.34
C VAL A 293 17.91 13.96 -1.66
N ARG A 294 18.60 14.89 -2.31
CA ARG A 294 19.90 15.43 -1.89
C ARG A 294 19.96 16.95 -1.97
N HIS A 295 20.95 17.51 -1.28
CA HIS A 295 21.38 18.90 -1.49
C HIS A 295 22.06 19.09 -2.86
N PRO A 296 22.11 20.34 -3.39
CA PRO A 296 21.39 21.52 -2.90
C PRO A 296 19.93 21.54 -3.38
N ILE A 297 19.03 22.13 -2.58
CA ILE A 297 17.66 22.42 -2.98
C ILE A 297 17.65 23.69 -3.83
N LYS A 298 17.07 23.64 -5.04
CA LYS A 298 17.03 24.81 -5.93
C LYS A 298 15.66 25.47 -5.85
N MET A 299 15.61 26.69 -5.31
CA MET A 299 14.42 27.53 -5.41
C MET A 299 14.29 28.08 -6.84
N VAL A 300 13.13 27.92 -7.47
CA VAL A 300 12.80 28.43 -8.80
C VAL A 300 11.53 29.25 -8.68
N THR A 301 11.61 30.55 -8.96
CA THR A 301 10.40 31.37 -9.08
C THR A 301 9.83 31.15 -10.48
N SER A 302 8.60 30.66 -10.56
CA SER A 302 7.87 30.47 -11.80
C SER A 302 6.84 31.58 -11.94
N ASN A 303 7.04 32.45 -12.94
CA ASN A 303 6.03 33.41 -13.38
C ASN A 303 5.34 32.78 -14.58
N LYS A 304 4.16 32.20 -14.38
CA LYS A 304 3.25 31.82 -15.45
C LYS A 304 1.93 32.54 -15.23
N ASP A 305 1.41 33.11 -16.31
CA ASP A 305 0.05 33.66 -16.40
C ASP A 305 -0.33 34.63 -15.26
N GLY A 306 0.55 35.61 -14.99
CA GLY A 306 0.27 36.68 -14.03
C GLY A 306 0.38 36.31 -12.55
N ARG A 307 0.83 35.09 -12.22
CA ARG A 307 1.08 34.66 -10.83
C ARG A 307 2.58 34.46 -10.56
N THR A 308 3.11 35.14 -9.54
CA THR A 308 4.42 34.81 -8.97
C THR A 308 4.25 33.61 -8.06
N SER A 309 4.57 32.41 -8.53
CA SER A 309 4.62 31.22 -7.69
C SER A 309 6.08 30.94 -7.31
N LYS A 310 6.40 30.95 -6.01
CA LYS A 310 7.66 30.37 -5.54
C LYS A 310 7.49 28.86 -5.64
N VAL A 311 8.38 28.22 -6.39
CA VAL A 311 8.41 26.77 -6.53
C VAL A 311 9.79 26.26 -6.11
N ALA A 312 9.88 25.40 -5.10
CA ALA A 312 11.15 24.76 -4.76
C ALA A 312 11.32 23.48 -5.59
N GLN A 313 12.40 23.42 -6.38
CA GLN A 313 12.76 22.24 -7.13
C GLN A 313 13.75 21.37 -6.33
N VAL A 314 13.35 20.14 -6.03
CA VAL A 314 14.26 19.12 -5.49
C VAL A 314 14.72 18.17 -6.58
N ARG A 315 15.98 17.72 -6.50
CA ARG A 315 16.53 16.67 -7.35
C ARG A 315 16.64 15.37 -6.54
N ALA A 316 16.29 14.27 -7.17
CA ALA A 316 16.46 12.94 -6.64
C ALA A 316 16.92 12.00 -7.76
N TYR A 317 17.62 10.93 -7.40
CA TYR A 317 18.02 9.91 -8.36
C TYR A 317 16.98 8.76 -8.38
N LYS A 318 16.79 8.12 -9.54
CA LYS A 318 15.98 6.90 -9.69
C LYS A 318 16.83 5.78 -10.23
N GLY A 319 17.46 5.02 -9.32
CA GLY A 319 18.43 3.97 -9.68
C GLY A 319 17.91 2.89 -10.64
N ARG A 320 16.64 2.48 -10.56
CA ARG A 320 16.07 1.47 -11.50
C ARG A 320 15.93 1.95 -12.95
N ALA A 321 15.85 3.26 -13.16
CA ALA A 321 15.70 3.86 -14.49
C ALA A 321 16.95 4.65 -14.89
N SER A 322 18.03 4.57 -14.10
CA SER A 322 19.29 5.29 -14.27
C SER A 322 19.13 6.76 -14.65
N LYS A 323 18.16 7.46 -14.06
CA LYS A 323 17.84 8.85 -14.40
C LYS A 323 17.56 9.73 -13.19
N ASP A 324 17.85 11.01 -13.33
CA ASP A 324 17.42 12.05 -12.38
C ASP A 324 15.92 12.30 -12.52
N VAL A 325 15.29 12.50 -11.37
CA VAL A 325 13.89 12.91 -11.24
C VAL A 325 13.84 14.23 -10.49
N LYS A 326 12.84 15.05 -10.85
CA LYS A 326 12.63 16.38 -10.28
C LYS A 326 11.22 16.45 -9.71
N ALA A 327 11.07 17.07 -8.55
CA ALA A 327 9.76 17.46 -7.99
C ALA A 327 9.75 18.96 -7.70
N LEU A 328 8.55 19.52 -7.73
CA LEU A 328 8.25 20.93 -7.48
C LEU A 328 7.40 21.02 -6.21
N PHE A 329 7.84 21.78 -5.22
CA PHE A 329 7.04 22.19 -4.05
C PHE A 329 6.55 23.61 -4.29
N SER A 330 5.28 23.92 -4.02
CA SER A 330 4.71 25.28 -4.18
C SER A 330 4.49 25.96 -2.82
N GLY A 331 4.55 27.29 -2.79
CA GLY A 331 4.26 28.11 -1.59
C GLY A 331 3.59 29.43 -1.94
N LEU A 332 3.08 30.13 -0.93
CA LEU A 332 2.25 31.34 -1.08
C LEU A 332 3.07 32.61 -1.36
N GLU A 333 2.62 33.40 -2.33
CA GLU A 333 2.54 34.87 -2.24
C GLU A 333 1.09 35.27 -2.53
N GLU A 334 0.60 36.31 -1.83
CA GLU A 334 -0.73 36.90 -2.01
C GLU A 334 -0.94 37.27 -3.49
N SER A 335 -1.94 36.67 -4.12
CA SER A 335 -2.44 37.15 -5.41
C SER A 335 -3.34 38.36 -5.16
N SER A 336 -3.03 39.49 -5.78
CA SER A 336 -3.84 40.72 -5.76
C SER A 336 -5.15 40.65 -6.57
N HIS A 337 -5.64 39.45 -6.89
CA HIS A 337 -6.89 39.25 -7.63
C HIS A 337 -7.81 38.24 -6.91
N PRO A 338 -9.13 38.54 -6.83
CA PRO A 338 -10.10 37.68 -6.16
C PRO A 338 -10.29 36.35 -6.91
N GLU A 339 -10.60 35.30 -6.14
CA GLU A 339 -10.93 33.96 -6.64
C GLU A 339 -12.29 34.00 -7.34
N ALA A 340 -12.42 33.38 -8.51
CA ALA A 340 -13.62 33.46 -9.33
C ALA A 340 -14.86 32.91 -8.59
N LYS A 341 -15.92 33.71 -8.53
CA LYS A 341 -17.26 33.31 -8.10
C LYS A 341 -18.24 33.74 -9.18
N ASP A 342 -18.83 32.75 -9.84
CA ASP A 342 -19.82 32.86 -10.92
C ASP A 342 -19.41 33.74 -12.12
N GLU A 343 -19.70 33.24 -13.33
CA GLU A 343 -19.68 33.89 -14.66
C GLU A 343 -18.55 34.88 -15.06
N GLU A 344 -17.51 35.09 -14.26
CA GLU A 344 -16.31 35.84 -14.64
C GLU A 344 -15.10 34.93 -14.84
N ALA A 345 -14.35 35.17 -15.93
CA ALA A 345 -13.18 34.39 -16.33
C ALA A 345 -12.07 34.43 -15.27
N GLY A 346 -11.69 33.25 -14.76
CA GLY A 346 -10.58 33.02 -13.84
C GLY A 346 -9.84 31.71 -14.13
N PHE A 347 -8.60 31.60 -13.68
CA PHE A 347 -7.65 30.56 -14.08
C PHE A 347 -7.93 29.16 -13.50
N ILE A 348 -7.75 28.11 -14.32
CA ILE A 348 -7.61 26.71 -13.88
C ILE A 348 -6.14 26.42 -13.56
N VAL A 349 -5.85 26.07 -12.31
CA VAL A 349 -4.50 25.79 -11.84
C VAL A 349 -4.16 24.30 -12.04
N ALA A 350 -3.24 24.01 -12.97
CA ALA A 350 -2.49 22.74 -13.00
C ALA A 350 -1.04 22.94 -12.53
N ASP A 351 -0.84 23.82 -11.56
CA ASP A 351 0.29 23.76 -10.63
C ASP A 351 -0.13 22.91 -9.44
N ILE A 352 0.79 22.11 -8.89
CA ILE A 352 0.57 21.31 -7.69
C ILE A 352 0.30 22.27 -6.52
N ASN A 353 -0.91 22.78 -6.41
CA ASN A 353 -1.41 23.39 -5.21
C ASN A 353 -1.83 22.22 -4.33
N LYS A 354 -0.87 21.55 -3.68
CA LYS A 354 -1.11 20.52 -2.66
C LYS A 354 -1.66 21.13 -1.36
N ARG A 355 -2.58 22.09 -1.54
CA ARG A 355 -3.67 22.41 -0.64
C ARG A 355 -4.68 21.27 -0.71
N ASP A 356 -4.29 20.08 -0.28
CA ASP A 356 -5.31 19.32 0.41
C ASP A 356 -5.61 20.13 1.68
N THR A 357 -6.88 20.50 1.83
CA THR A 357 -7.52 21.09 3.02
C THR A 357 -7.10 20.51 4.38
N VAL A 358 -6.43 19.35 4.39
CA VAL A 358 -5.92 18.64 5.56
C VAL A 358 -4.62 19.24 6.12
N GLY A 359 -3.70 19.75 5.28
CA GLY A 359 -2.38 20.20 5.72
C GLY A 359 -2.36 21.64 6.22
N GLU A 360 -1.99 21.89 7.49
CA GLU A 360 -1.96 23.23 8.08
C GLU A 360 -0.77 24.08 7.57
N THR A 361 0.27 23.46 7.01
CA THR A 361 1.50 24.14 6.54
C THR A 361 1.81 23.85 5.07
N ASP A 362 2.30 24.86 4.33
CA ASP A 362 2.65 24.71 2.92
C ASP A 362 3.96 23.92 2.70
N GLY A 363 4.10 23.33 1.51
CA GLY A 363 5.22 22.46 1.17
C GLY A 363 6.57 23.16 1.15
N ILE A 364 6.63 24.47 0.87
CA ILE A 364 7.89 25.24 0.89
C ILE A 364 8.35 25.48 2.32
N THR A 365 7.43 25.84 3.22
CA THR A 365 7.74 26.00 4.65
C THR A 365 8.27 24.69 5.24
N PHE A 366 7.62 23.56 4.93
CA PHE A 366 8.14 22.24 5.29
C PHE A 366 9.55 21.99 4.76
N LEU A 367 9.77 22.20 3.46
CA LEU A 367 11.06 21.89 2.82
C LEU A 367 12.19 22.76 3.36
N ARG A 368 11.94 24.04 3.64
CA ARG A 368 12.92 24.95 4.26
C ARG A 368 13.30 24.51 5.67
N ALA A 369 12.33 24.08 6.46
CA ALA A 369 12.58 23.55 7.80
C ALA A 369 13.43 22.27 7.75
N LEU A 370 13.15 21.37 6.80
CA LEU A 370 13.96 20.16 6.59
C LEU A 370 15.37 20.49 6.09
N GLU A 371 15.51 21.44 5.16
CA GLU A 371 16.81 21.88 4.65
C GLU A 371 17.68 22.44 5.78
N LEU A 372 17.09 23.31 6.62
CA LEU A 372 17.76 23.89 7.77
C LEU A 372 18.22 22.79 8.73
N LEU A 373 17.32 21.91 9.16
CA LEU A 373 17.67 20.78 10.03
C LEU A 373 18.80 19.93 9.44
N SER A 374 18.71 19.62 8.13
CA SER A 374 19.71 18.79 7.46
C SER A 374 21.08 19.44 7.44
N LYS A 375 21.18 20.76 7.20
CA LYS A 375 22.44 21.52 7.25
C LYS A 375 22.98 21.66 8.67
N THR A 376 22.11 21.71 9.67
CA THR A 376 22.49 21.78 11.10
C THR A 376 23.15 20.48 11.58
N TYR A 377 22.80 19.33 11.00
CA TYR A 377 23.26 18.00 11.43
C TYR A 377 24.15 17.26 10.41
N SER A 378 24.40 17.83 9.23
CA SER A 378 25.31 17.28 8.22
C SER A 378 26.25 18.35 7.69
N GLU A 379 27.54 18.05 7.70
CA GLU A 379 28.60 18.90 7.13
C GLU A 379 28.79 18.68 5.62
N ASP A 380 28.23 17.60 5.05
CA ASP A 380 28.37 17.29 3.63
C ASP A 380 27.37 18.12 2.79
N PRO A 381 27.87 19.00 1.89
CA PRO A 381 27.04 19.89 1.07
C PRO A 381 26.20 19.16 -0.01
N TYR A 382 26.42 17.86 -0.23
CA TYR A 382 25.72 17.04 -1.23
C TYR A 382 24.99 15.84 -0.61
N ASP A 383 24.84 15.83 0.70
CA ASP A 383 24.25 14.72 1.43
C ASP A 383 22.77 14.49 1.10
N THR A 384 22.28 13.29 1.44
CA THR A 384 20.85 12.98 1.40
C THR A 384 20.07 13.73 2.48
N LEU A 385 18.87 14.21 2.17
CA LEU A 385 18.02 14.90 3.15
C LEU A 385 17.42 13.95 4.20
N ILE A 386 17.26 12.66 3.86
CA ILE A 386 16.70 11.64 4.74
C ILE A 386 17.80 10.65 5.09
N TYR A 387 18.26 10.69 6.34
CA TYR A 387 19.22 9.76 6.92
C TYR A 387 18.85 9.41 8.35
N PHE A 388 19.39 8.33 8.87
CA PHE A 388 19.15 7.86 10.24
C PHE A 388 20.46 7.79 10.99
N LEU A 389 20.41 8.12 12.28
CA LEU A 389 21.58 8.11 13.16
C LEU A 389 21.51 6.94 14.13
N ASN A 390 22.65 6.32 14.41
CA ASN A 390 22.80 5.29 15.43
C ASN A 390 22.86 5.93 16.84
N SER A 391 23.11 5.12 17.87
CA SER A 391 23.26 5.60 19.25
C SER A 391 24.49 6.47 19.50
N GLU A 392 25.50 6.39 18.62
CA GLU A 392 26.77 7.12 18.69
C GLU A 392 26.71 8.45 17.92
N GLY A 393 25.62 8.69 17.17
CA GLY A 393 25.45 9.88 16.33
C GLY A 393 25.92 9.71 14.89
N ASP A 394 26.38 8.51 14.50
CA ASP A 394 26.83 8.23 13.14
C ASP A 394 25.68 7.80 12.23
N LYS A 395 25.84 8.08 10.93
CA LYS A 395 24.89 7.64 9.90
C LYS A 395 24.82 6.11 9.83
N GLY A 396 23.63 5.59 10.09
CA GLY A 396 23.32 4.16 10.01
C GLY A 396 22.49 3.80 8.78
N LYS A 397 22.09 2.53 8.71
CA LYS A 397 21.15 2.06 7.69
C LYS A 397 19.80 2.74 7.87
N VAL A 398 19.25 3.28 6.78
CA VAL A 398 17.91 3.88 6.74
C VAL A 398 16.83 2.78 6.85
N ASP A 399 16.33 2.52 8.07
CA ASP A 399 15.16 1.67 8.30
C ASP A 399 13.86 2.48 8.43
N VAL A 400 13.39 2.96 7.27
CA VAL A 400 12.11 3.68 7.18
C VAL A 400 10.94 2.83 7.68
N SER A 401 10.94 1.50 7.46
CA SER A 401 9.80 0.65 7.81
C SER A 401 9.62 0.56 9.33
N GLY A 402 10.71 0.32 10.06
CA GLY A 402 10.70 0.32 11.52
C GLY A 402 10.35 1.70 12.08
N ALA A 403 10.98 2.76 11.56
CA ALA A 403 10.76 4.13 12.03
C ALA A 403 9.34 4.63 11.78
N SER A 404 8.77 4.35 10.60
CA SER A 404 7.42 4.79 10.20
C SER A 404 6.34 4.06 10.98
N PHE A 405 6.57 2.78 11.33
CA PHE A 405 5.67 2.07 12.22
C PHE A 405 5.70 2.64 13.65
N GLN A 406 6.90 2.98 14.15
CA GLN A 406 7.05 3.65 15.44
C GLN A 406 6.40 5.05 15.45
N LEU A 407 6.50 5.79 14.35
CA LEU A 407 5.83 7.08 14.13
C LEU A 407 4.30 6.91 14.20
N SER A 408 3.73 5.95 13.47
CA SER A 408 2.29 5.66 13.48
C SER A 408 1.76 5.42 14.89
N LYS A 409 2.50 4.65 15.71
CA LYS A 409 2.15 4.42 17.12
C LYS A 409 2.28 5.68 17.98
N ASN A 410 3.37 6.43 17.83
CA ASN A 410 3.61 7.67 18.59
C ASN A 410 2.52 8.71 18.33
N LEU A 411 2.02 8.76 17.11
CA LEU A 411 0.94 9.64 16.67
C LEU A 411 -0.46 9.05 16.91
N ASN A 412 -0.55 7.85 17.52
CA ASN A 412 -1.80 7.12 17.72
C ASN A 412 -2.68 7.05 16.45
N LEU A 413 -2.08 6.71 15.31
CA LEU A 413 -2.79 6.62 14.04
C LEU A 413 -3.47 5.26 13.92
N LEU A 414 -4.70 5.20 14.41
CA LEU A 414 -5.53 4.00 14.41
C LEU A 414 -6.08 3.73 13.00
N SER A 415 -6.14 2.45 12.62
CA SER A 415 -6.82 2.06 11.37
C SER A 415 -8.32 2.00 11.56
N ASP A 416 -9.08 2.39 10.54
CA ASP A 416 -10.54 2.25 10.54
C ASP A 416 -10.97 0.78 10.47
N SER A 417 -10.15 -0.07 9.84
CA SER A 417 -10.39 -1.53 9.79
C SER A 417 -10.20 -2.24 11.13
N ARG A 418 -9.74 -1.53 12.18
CA ARG A 418 -9.51 -2.15 13.49
C ARG A 418 -10.79 -2.65 14.14
N ALA A 419 -11.96 -2.15 13.76
CA ALA A 419 -13.24 -2.59 14.27
C ALA A 419 -13.45 -4.11 14.08
N GLU A 420 -12.88 -4.68 13.01
CA GLU A 420 -12.91 -6.12 12.73
C GLU A 420 -12.11 -6.97 13.74
N LEU A 421 -11.19 -6.35 14.50
CA LEU A 421 -10.38 -7.01 15.53
C LEU A 421 -11.13 -7.19 16.86
N THR A 422 -12.30 -6.57 17.00
CA THR A 422 -13.04 -6.44 18.28
C THR A 422 -13.32 -7.80 18.91
N ASP A 423 -13.95 -8.72 18.18
CA ASP A 423 -14.33 -10.04 18.70
C ASP A 423 -13.11 -10.85 19.16
N HIS A 424 -12.01 -10.77 18.39
CA HIS A 424 -10.76 -11.47 18.72
C HIS A 424 -10.08 -10.91 19.97
N LEU A 425 -10.02 -9.58 20.11
CA LEU A 425 -9.43 -8.92 21.27
C LEU A 425 -10.29 -9.12 22.53
N VAL A 426 -11.61 -9.10 22.40
CA VAL A 426 -12.57 -9.42 23.48
C VAL A 426 -12.36 -10.85 23.98
N LYS A 427 -12.27 -11.82 23.06
CA LYS A 427 -11.97 -13.22 23.40
C LYS A 427 -10.61 -13.34 24.09
N THR A 428 -9.58 -12.71 23.52
CA THR A 428 -8.22 -12.71 24.09
C THR A 428 -8.21 -12.14 25.51
N TYR A 429 -8.95 -11.05 25.77
CA TYR A 429 -9.10 -10.51 27.12
C TYR A 429 -9.77 -11.50 28.08
N ALA A 430 -10.86 -12.14 27.63
CA ALA A 430 -11.59 -13.12 28.45
C ALA A 430 -10.69 -14.31 28.81
N ASP A 431 -9.95 -14.88 27.86
CA ASP A 431 -9.02 -15.99 28.08
C ASP A 431 -7.92 -15.61 29.09
N ILE A 432 -7.42 -14.37 29.03
CA ILE A 432 -6.38 -13.86 29.94
C ILE A 432 -6.93 -13.73 31.37
N VAL A 433 -8.11 -13.14 31.52
CA VAL A 433 -8.67 -12.79 32.84
C VAL A 433 -9.35 -13.96 33.52
N LYS A 434 -10.12 -14.76 32.78
CA LYS A 434 -10.88 -15.91 33.33
C LYS A 434 -10.00 -17.15 33.45
N ASP A 435 -9.25 -17.47 32.39
CA ASP A 435 -8.56 -18.76 32.27
C ASP A 435 -7.05 -18.67 32.52
N GLN A 436 -6.51 -17.46 32.67
CA GLN A 436 -5.06 -17.20 32.76
C GLN A 436 -4.30 -17.82 31.59
N LYS A 437 -4.87 -17.76 30.39
CA LYS A 437 -4.29 -18.29 29.16
C LYS A 437 -4.27 -17.23 28.07
N MET A 438 -3.38 -17.40 27.11
CA MET A 438 -3.35 -16.59 25.90
C MET A 438 -2.81 -17.42 24.75
N THR A 439 -3.49 -17.38 23.60
CA THR A 439 -2.97 -17.94 22.35
C THR A 439 -2.01 -16.94 21.73
N THR A 440 -0.80 -17.40 21.43
CA THR A 440 0.21 -16.61 20.72
C THR A 440 0.36 -17.11 19.28
N PHE A 441 0.49 -16.18 18.34
CA PHE A 441 0.58 -16.48 16.91
C PHE A 441 1.95 -16.11 16.36
N ASN A 442 2.62 -17.05 15.70
CA ASN A 442 3.91 -16.84 15.05
C ASN A 442 3.92 -17.41 13.64
N LYS A 443 4.54 -16.68 12.71
CA LYS A 443 4.89 -17.21 11.39
C LYS A 443 6.24 -17.92 11.48
N ILE A 444 6.24 -19.24 11.36
CA ILE A 444 7.44 -20.08 11.41
C ILE A 444 7.78 -20.60 10.01
N LYS A 445 9.07 -20.77 9.72
CA LYS A 445 9.54 -21.37 8.47
C LYS A 445 9.88 -22.83 8.73
N ARG A 446 9.28 -23.75 7.97
CA ARG A 446 9.58 -25.18 7.98
C ARG A 446 10.88 -25.48 7.24
N ASP A 447 11.41 -26.70 7.43
CA ASP A 447 12.67 -27.14 6.83
C ASP A 447 12.63 -27.19 5.29
N ASP A 448 11.46 -27.40 4.68
CA ASP A 448 11.21 -27.33 3.23
C ASP A 448 11.08 -25.89 2.71
N GLY A 449 11.15 -24.91 3.60
CA GLY A 449 11.09 -23.49 3.30
C GLY A 449 9.69 -22.89 3.20
N VAL A 450 8.65 -23.70 3.41
CA VAL A 450 7.26 -23.25 3.50
C VAL A 450 7.05 -22.53 4.84
N TYR A 451 6.28 -21.45 4.84
CA TYR A 451 5.89 -20.80 6.08
C TYR A 451 4.58 -21.37 6.59
N THR A 452 4.47 -21.63 7.89
CA THR A 452 3.23 -22.07 8.55
C THR A 452 2.90 -21.20 9.76
N MET A 453 1.62 -21.22 10.15
CA MET A 453 1.17 -20.62 11.40
C MET A 453 1.48 -21.51 12.59
N GLU A 454 2.12 -20.97 13.61
CA GLU A 454 2.19 -21.56 14.94
C GLU A 454 1.23 -20.79 15.87
N ALA A 455 0.12 -21.43 16.25
CA ALA A 455 -0.83 -20.90 17.22
C ALA A 455 -0.72 -21.70 18.53
N LYS A 456 -0.07 -21.12 19.53
CA LYS A 456 0.29 -21.79 20.79
C LYS A 456 -0.46 -21.21 21.98
N VAL A 457 -1.25 -22.02 22.66
CA VAL A 457 -1.89 -21.65 23.93
C VAL A 457 -0.86 -21.70 25.05
N THR A 458 -0.66 -20.57 25.73
CA THR A 458 0.30 -20.43 26.83
C THR A 458 -0.42 -20.08 28.13
N VAL A 459 -0.11 -20.80 29.21
CA VAL A 459 -0.56 -20.46 30.57
C VAL A 459 0.25 -19.28 31.09
N LEU A 460 -0.45 -18.26 31.59
CA LEU A 460 0.13 -17.01 32.05
C LEU A 460 0.32 -17.00 33.57
N LYS A 461 1.50 -16.55 34.00
CA LYS A 461 1.72 -16.21 35.42
C LYS A 461 0.88 -14.98 35.79
N LYS A 462 0.45 -14.86 37.05
CA LYS A 462 -0.36 -13.73 37.56
C LYS A 462 0.21 -12.35 37.23
N GLN A 463 1.54 -12.20 37.29
CA GLN A 463 2.22 -10.95 36.92
C GLN A 463 2.04 -10.62 35.43
N VAL A 464 2.08 -11.62 34.55
CA VAL A 464 1.89 -11.44 33.11
C VAL A 464 0.44 -11.09 32.79
N VAL A 465 -0.53 -11.71 33.49
CA VAL A 465 -1.96 -11.34 33.41
C VAL A 465 -2.13 -9.86 33.76
N THR A 466 -1.53 -9.41 34.87
CA THR A 466 -1.54 -7.99 35.27
C THR A 466 -1.02 -7.06 34.18
N ILE A 467 0.09 -7.41 33.53
CA ILE A 467 0.74 -6.56 32.52
C ILE A 467 -0.04 -6.54 31.20
N ARG A 468 -0.71 -7.64 30.83
CA ARG A 468 -1.36 -7.78 29.51
C ARG A 468 -2.84 -7.46 29.50
N ALA A 469 -3.58 -7.74 30.58
CA ALA A 469 -5.04 -7.64 30.60
C ALA A 469 -5.53 -6.24 30.22
N MET A 470 -4.99 -5.20 30.86
CA MET A 470 -5.45 -3.82 30.63
C MET A 470 -5.06 -3.24 29.27
N PRO A 471 -3.84 -3.44 28.76
CA PRO A 471 -3.53 -3.09 27.37
C PRO A 471 -4.42 -3.79 26.32
N ILE A 472 -4.76 -5.07 26.52
CA ILE A 472 -5.68 -5.78 25.61
C ILE A 472 -7.11 -5.23 25.74
N ALA A 473 -7.58 -4.93 26.96
CA ALA A 473 -8.87 -4.31 27.17
C ALA A 473 -8.95 -2.93 26.50
N TYR A 474 -7.90 -2.12 26.63
CA TYR A 474 -7.79 -0.85 25.92
C TYR A 474 -7.93 -1.06 24.41
N ALA A 475 -7.14 -1.99 23.84
CA ALA A 475 -7.17 -2.26 22.41
C ALA A 475 -8.56 -2.68 21.92
N ALA A 476 -9.22 -3.58 22.66
CA ALA A 476 -10.59 -4.01 22.35
C ALA A 476 -11.58 -2.85 22.41
N LEU A 477 -11.52 -2.01 23.44
CA LEU A 477 -12.42 -0.86 23.61
C LEU A 477 -12.20 0.20 22.52
N SER A 478 -10.94 0.51 22.16
CA SER A 478 -10.65 1.46 21.10
C SER A 478 -11.02 0.96 19.70
N CYS A 479 -11.26 -0.35 19.53
CA CYS A 479 -11.88 -0.89 18.32
C CYS A 479 -13.40 -0.64 18.28
N MET A 480 -14.02 -0.33 19.42
CA MET A 480 -15.45 -0.05 19.55
C MET A 480 -15.77 1.44 19.58
N THR A 481 -14.80 2.30 19.91
CA THR A 481 -15.02 3.76 20.06
C THR A 481 -13.74 4.56 19.85
N ASP A 482 -13.90 5.79 19.36
CA ASP A 482 -12.86 6.83 19.28
C ASP A 482 -12.81 7.74 20.52
N VAL A 483 -13.75 7.58 21.44
CA VAL A 483 -13.81 8.38 22.68
C VAL A 483 -12.57 8.09 23.54
N SER A 484 -12.01 9.14 24.14
CA SER A 484 -10.85 8.99 25.03
C SER A 484 -11.17 8.04 26.19
N LEU A 485 -10.40 6.96 26.31
CA LEU A 485 -10.52 6.00 27.42
C LEU A 485 -9.59 6.33 28.60
N ARG A 486 -8.73 7.34 28.41
CA ARG A 486 -7.80 7.79 29.45
C ARG A 486 -8.59 8.42 30.59
N ASN A 487 -8.27 8.05 31.83
CA ASN A 487 -8.94 8.57 33.03
C ASN A 487 -10.45 8.27 33.12
N ALA A 488 -11.01 7.44 32.24
CA ALA A 488 -12.39 6.96 32.36
C ALA A 488 -12.56 6.16 33.67
N LEU A 489 -13.69 6.33 34.36
CA LEU A 489 -13.96 5.75 35.67
C LEU A 489 -15.06 4.70 35.62
N ILE A 490 -14.99 3.73 36.54
CA ILE A 490 -16.09 2.82 36.87
C ILE A 490 -16.91 3.40 38.05
N PRO A 491 -18.20 3.02 38.20
CA PRO A 491 -18.97 2.12 37.34
C PRO A 491 -19.39 2.76 36.01
N LEU A 492 -19.53 1.93 34.99
CA LEU A 492 -20.17 2.25 33.72
C LEU A 492 -21.69 2.15 33.87
N ASN A 493 -22.42 2.99 33.16
CA ASN A 493 -23.87 2.90 33.03
C ASN A 493 -24.24 2.38 31.63
N TYR A 494 -25.27 1.54 31.56
CA TYR A 494 -25.72 0.89 30.33
C TYR A 494 -27.18 1.22 30.09
N SER A 495 -27.50 1.73 28.90
CA SER A 495 -28.90 1.91 28.48
C SER A 495 -29.60 0.58 28.19
N GLU A 496 -30.91 0.65 27.94
CA GLU A 496 -31.63 -0.40 27.24
C GLU A 496 -31.16 -0.52 25.78
N LYS A 497 -31.55 -1.61 25.11
CA LYS A 497 -31.23 -1.80 23.70
C LYS A 497 -32.03 -0.82 22.85
N ASP A 498 -31.36 -0.17 21.90
CA ASP A 498 -32.03 0.61 20.86
C ASP A 498 -32.64 -0.29 19.77
N SER A 499 -33.24 0.33 18.75
CA SER A 499 -33.85 -0.34 17.59
C SER A 499 -32.88 -1.22 16.82
N ASP A 500 -31.59 -0.90 16.86
CA ASP A 500 -30.52 -1.58 16.13
C ASP A 500 -29.83 -2.66 17.00
N GLY A 501 -30.30 -2.85 18.23
CA GLY A 501 -29.77 -3.82 19.18
C GLY A 501 -28.43 -3.40 19.83
N ALA A 502 -28.07 -2.12 19.74
CA ALA A 502 -26.93 -1.53 20.42
C ALA A 502 -27.32 -0.95 21.78
N ILE A 503 -26.33 -0.62 22.59
CA ILE A 503 -26.48 0.01 23.90
C ILE A 503 -25.56 1.22 23.99
N THR A 504 -26.02 2.27 24.65
CA THR A 504 -25.22 3.41 25.05
C THR A 504 -24.55 3.11 26.38
N VAL A 505 -23.23 3.28 26.41
CA VAL A 505 -22.38 3.13 27.59
C VAL A 505 -21.91 4.52 28.02
N SER A 506 -22.26 4.95 29.23
CA SER A 506 -21.84 6.25 29.76
C SER A 506 -21.02 6.13 31.04
N PHE A 507 -20.06 7.05 31.21
CA PHE A 507 -19.11 7.05 32.31
C PHE A 507 -18.65 8.48 32.64
N LYS A 508 -17.87 8.59 33.73
CA LYS A 508 -17.25 9.85 34.15
C LYS A 508 -15.74 9.78 33.98
N TYR A 509 -15.12 10.92 33.72
CA TYR A 509 -13.68 11.10 33.77
C TYR A 509 -13.23 11.55 35.17
N ALA A 510 -11.93 11.44 35.45
CA ALA A 510 -11.33 11.88 36.72
C ALA A 510 -11.51 13.38 37.00
N ASP A 511 -11.64 14.20 35.97
CA ASP A 511 -11.93 15.65 36.08
C ASP A 511 -13.42 15.97 36.31
N GLY A 512 -14.28 14.95 36.34
CA GLY A 512 -15.72 15.10 36.53
C GLY A 512 -16.53 15.25 35.24
N SER A 513 -15.90 15.42 34.08
CA SER A 513 -16.58 15.42 32.78
C SER A 513 -17.19 14.05 32.48
N LYS A 514 -18.13 14.00 31.51
CA LYS A 514 -18.84 12.78 31.13
C LYS A 514 -18.41 12.33 29.75
N GLY A 515 -18.31 11.02 29.55
CA GLY A 515 -18.09 10.40 28.25
C GLY A 515 -19.16 9.36 27.98
N GLU A 516 -19.47 9.13 26.72
CA GLU A 516 -20.38 8.08 26.29
C GLU A 516 -20.00 7.54 24.90
N PHE A 517 -20.32 6.28 24.64
CA PHE A 517 -20.21 5.69 23.30
C PHE A 517 -21.27 4.61 23.11
N ILE A 518 -21.56 4.30 21.85
CA ILE A 518 -22.54 3.29 21.44
C ILE A 518 -21.81 2.01 21.03
N VAL A 519 -22.34 0.86 21.43
CA VAL A 519 -21.72 -0.45 21.13
C VAL A 519 -22.78 -1.54 21.04
N ALA A 520 -22.55 -2.56 20.20
CA ALA A 520 -23.47 -3.69 20.09
C ALA A 520 -23.68 -4.40 21.44
N ALA A 521 -24.93 -4.72 21.79
CA ALA A 521 -25.28 -5.28 23.09
C ALA A 521 -24.54 -6.61 23.42
N LYS A 522 -24.07 -7.34 22.41
CA LYS A 522 -23.26 -8.56 22.56
C LYS A 522 -21.97 -8.33 23.37
N TYR A 523 -21.45 -7.10 23.42
CA TYR A 523 -20.22 -6.76 24.12
C TYR A 523 -20.44 -6.35 25.59
N LYS A 524 -21.68 -6.22 26.06
CA LYS A 524 -22.00 -5.93 27.47
C LYS A 524 -21.31 -6.86 28.48
N PRO A 525 -21.26 -8.20 28.27
CA PRO A 525 -20.57 -9.10 29.20
C PRO A 525 -19.05 -8.86 29.25
N PHE A 526 -18.45 -8.44 28.15
CA PHE A 526 -17.04 -8.05 28.11
C PHE A 526 -16.79 -6.78 28.93
N LEU A 527 -17.60 -5.74 28.73
CA LEU A 527 -17.50 -4.49 29.48
C LEU A 527 -17.63 -4.73 31.00
N GLN A 528 -18.62 -5.53 31.41
CA GLN A 528 -18.79 -5.92 32.81
C GLN A 528 -17.59 -6.72 33.35
N LEU A 529 -16.94 -7.54 32.53
CA LEU A 529 -15.72 -8.26 32.92
C LEU A 529 -14.56 -7.29 33.12
N VAL A 530 -14.41 -6.29 32.24
CA VAL A 530 -13.42 -5.21 32.37
C VAL A 530 -13.64 -4.45 33.67
N GLU A 531 -14.88 -4.02 33.96
CA GLU A 531 -15.22 -3.32 35.19
C GLU A 531 -14.89 -4.14 36.45
N ARG A 532 -15.28 -5.43 36.47
CA ARG A 532 -15.01 -6.32 37.61
C ARG A 532 -13.52 -6.49 37.84
N TYR A 533 -12.75 -6.69 36.77
CA TYR A 533 -11.30 -6.80 36.89
C TYR A 533 -10.68 -5.47 37.34
N ALA A 534 -11.12 -4.34 36.79
CA ALA A 534 -10.68 -3.01 37.21
C ALA A 534 -10.95 -2.73 38.70
N ALA A 535 -12.15 -3.06 39.18
CA ALA A 535 -12.54 -2.96 40.59
C ALA A 535 -11.68 -3.83 41.51
N SER A 536 -11.16 -4.95 41.02
CA SER A 536 -10.21 -5.78 41.79
C SER A 536 -8.85 -5.10 42.00
N ARG A 537 -8.49 -4.13 41.14
CA ARG A 537 -7.23 -3.36 41.17
C ARG A 537 -7.40 -2.06 41.95
N ASN A 538 -8.47 -1.32 41.64
CA ASN A 538 -8.90 -0.08 42.29
C ASN A 538 -10.35 -0.24 42.76
N PRO A 539 -10.57 -0.67 44.01
CA PRO A 539 -11.92 -0.81 44.55
C PRO A 539 -12.66 0.53 44.57
N LEU A 540 -13.98 0.48 44.42
CA LEU A 540 -14.81 1.66 44.63
C LEU A 540 -14.67 2.16 46.08
N PRO A 541 -14.66 3.48 46.31
CA PRO A 541 -14.61 4.03 47.67
C PRO A 541 -15.74 3.44 48.52
N ARG A 542 -15.39 2.82 49.65
CA ARG A 542 -16.40 2.37 50.62
C ARG A 542 -17.03 3.61 51.27
N LYS A 543 -18.35 3.65 51.40
CA LYS A 543 -19.00 4.58 52.35
C LYS A 543 -18.46 4.24 53.74
N ASN A 544 -17.82 5.19 54.40
CA ASN A 544 -17.42 5.06 55.79
C ASN A 544 -18.69 4.89 56.63
N TYR A 545 -19.05 3.65 56.96
CA TYR A 545 -19.88 3.39 58.13
C TYR A 545 -18.94 3.56 59.32
N GLY A 546 -19.24 4.56 60.15
CA GLY A 546 -18.39 4.97 61.28
C GLY A 546 -17.91 3.77 62.09
N PHE A 547 -16.72 3.93 62.68
CA PHE A 547 -15.93 2.97 63.45
C PHE A 547 -14.88 2.16 62.66
N GLY A 548 -13.66 2.69 62.68
CA GLY A 548 -12.43 1.90 62.59
C GLY A 548 -11.67 1.98 61.28
N GLY A 549 -10.65 2.85 61.23
CA GLY A 549 -9.36 2.64 60.55
C GLY A 549 -9.34 2.14 59.09
N GLY A 550 -10.39 2.35 58.30
CA GLY A 550 -10.43 1.93 56.90
C GLY A 550 -9.53 2.82 56.04
N SER A 551 -8.47 2.24 55.47
CA SER A 551 -7.62 2.90 54.46
C SER A 551 -8.52 3.48 53.35
N SER A 552 -8.62 4.82 53.33
CA SER A 552 -9.16 5.58 52.20
C SER A 552 -8.40 5.15 50.95
N THR A 553 -9.07 4.50 50.01
CA THR A 553 -8.48 4.21 48.70
C THR A 553 -8.24 5.54 48.00
N THR A 554 -7.00 6.02 48.01
CA THR A 554 -6.61 7.37 47.53
C THR A 554 -6.64 7.52 46.02
N LYS A 555 -6.81 6.44 45.24
CA LYS A 555 -6.80 6.47 43.77
C LYS A 555 -8.18 6.31 43.17
N HIS A 556 -8.45 7.08 42.12
CA HIS A 556 -9.68 6.99 41.35
C HIS A 556 -9.93 5.56 40.82
N PRO A 557 -11.19 5.10 40.78
CA PRO A 557 -11.55 3.80 40.25
C PRO A 557 -11.53 3.84 38.71
N PHE A 558 -10.34 3.86 38.12
CA PHE A 558 -10.17 3.87 36.67
C PHE A 558 -10.78 2.61 36.02
N LEU A 559 -11.33 2.76 34.82
CA LEU A 559 -11.78 1.67 33.94
C LEU A 559 -10.60 0.82 33.46
N LEU A 560 -9.47 1.46 33.16
CA LEU A 560 -8.27 0.80 32.64
C LEU A 560 -7.05 1.00 33.56
N PRO A 561 -7.05 0.47 34.80
CA PRO A 561 -5.98 0.70 35.76
C PRO A 561 -4.71 -0.10 35.39
N LEU A 562 -3.68 0.60 34.92
CA LEU A 562 -2.36 0.01 34.67
C LEU A 562 -1.59 -0.17 35.99
N GLY A 563 -0.61 -1.08 36.02
CA GLY A 563 0.25 -1.30 37.19
C GLY A 563 -0.33 -2.26 38.22
N GLY A 564 0.29 -2.30 39.40
CA GLY A 564 -0.04 -3.17 40.54
C GLY A 564 -1.31 -2.75 41.29
N LYS A 565 -1.89 -3.66 42.10
CA LYS A 565 -3.03 -3.33 42.99
C LYS A 565 -2.63 -2.16 43.91
N TYR A 566 -3.50 -1.17 44.08
CA TYR A 566 -3.28 0.05 44.90
C TYR A 566 -2.17 1.02 44.42
N VAL A 567 -1.31 0.61 43.47
CA VAL A 567 -0.27 1.45 42.87
C VAL A 567 -0.54 1.70 41.39
N THR A 568 -1.81 1.80 41.04
CA THR A 568 -2.26 1.90 39.64
C THR A 568 -2.02 3.30 39.06
N TYR A 569 -1.91 3.40 37.74
CA TYR A 569 -1.69 4.67 37.05
C TYR A 569 -2.43 4.72 35.71
N GLN A 570 -2.43 5.89 35.10
CA GLN A 570 -2.89 6.15 33.72
C GLN A 570 -1.71 6.63 32.88
N TRP A 571 -1.76 6.40 31.58
CA TRP A 571 -0.72 6.84 30.65
C TRP A 571 -0.80 8.35 30.43
N SER A 572 0.26 8.93 29.86
CA SER A 572 0.29 10.35 29.48
C SER A 572 -0.73 10.63 28.39
N GLU A 573 -1.19 11.87 28.31
CA GLU A 573 -2.04 12.27 27.21
C GLU A 573 -1.29 12.20 25.87
N GLY A 574 -1.98 11.91 24.76
CA GLY A 574 -1.34 11.68 23.45
C GLY A 574 -0.65 10.31 23.30
N GLU A 575 -0.40 9.58 24.39
CA GLU A 575 0.14 8.22 24.36
C GLU A 575 -0.95 7.14 24.36
N VAL A 576 -0.54 5.88 24.12
CA VAL A 576 -1.40 4.70 24.20
C VAL A 576 -0.80 3.56 25.02
N PRO A 577 -1.59 2.83 25.82
CA PRO A 577 -1.09 1.78 26.72
C PRO A 577 -0.87 0.42 26.04
N ILE A 578 -1.00 0.34 24.70
CA ILE A 578 -0.81 -0.90 23.92
C ILE A 578 0.53 -0.91 23.18
N ARG A 579 1.23 -2.05 23.23
CA ARG A 579 2.55 -2.25 22.58
C ARG A 579 2.42 -3.13 21.34
N GLU A 580 3.23 -2.85 20.32
CA GLU A 580 3.34 -3.66 19.09
C GLU A 580 3.54 -5.15 19.39
N VAL A 581 4.49 -5.46 20.28
CA VAL A 581 4.80 -6.85 20.64
C VAL A 581 3.55 -7.58 21.14
N LEU A 582 2.67 -6.90 21.87
CA LEU A 582 1.46 -7.52 22.39
C LEU A 582 0.41 -7.74 21.30
N LEU A 583 0.23 -6.79 20.38
CA LEU A 583 -0.63 -6.96 19.20
C LEU A 583 -0.12 -8.10 18.32
N LYS A 584 1.19 -8.16 18.06
CA LYS A 584 1.82 -9.24 17.30
C LYS A 584 1.59 -10.60 17.94
N LEU A 585 1.71 -10.71 19.27
CA LEU A 585 1.38 -11.95 19.98
C LEU A 585 -0.09 -12.35 19.78
N CYS A 586 -1.00 -11.40 19.62
CA CYS A 586 -2.40 -11.67 19.30
C CYS A 586 -2.63 -12.01 17.82
N GLY A 587 -1.60 -12.13 16.98
CA GLY A 587 -1.77 -12.37 15.55
C GLY A 587 -2.32 -11.15 14.79
N ILE A 588 -2.09 -9.95 15.33
CA ILE A 588 -2.44 -8.68 14.71
C ILE A 588 -1.15 -8.07 14.14
N GLY A 589 -1.12 -7.89 12.82
CA GLY A 589 0.02 -7.41 12.06
C GLY A 589 0.20 -5.89 12.08
N ARG A 590 1.21 -5.43 11.35
CA ARG A 590 1.40 -3.99 11.08
C ARG A 590 0.36 -3.54 10.06
N GLY A 591 -0.30 -2.41 10.28
CA GLY A 591 -1.38 -1.92 9.42
C GLY A 591 -2.77 -2.31 9.90
N ASP A 592 -2.92 -3.39 10.66
CA ASP A 592 -4.23 -3.92 11.07
C ASP A 592 -4.90 -3.10 12.18
N TYR A 593 -4.09 -2.62 13.13
CA TYR A 593 -4.56 -1.84 14.28
C TYR A 593 -4.08 -0.39 14.21
N PHE A 594 -2.78 -0.18 14.03
CA PHE A 594 -2.20 1.12 13.66
C PHE A 594 -1.98 1.14 12.16
N ILE A 595 -2.25 2.26 11.49
CA ILE A 595 -2.09 2.36 10.04
C ILE A 595 -0.62 2.15 9.65
N ASN A 596 -0.41 1.50 8.50
CA ASN A 596 0.92 1.40 7.93
C ASN A 596 1.24 2.68 7.14
N ILE A 597 2.38 3.31 7.40
CA ILE A 597 2.84 4.51 6.70
C ILE A 597 3.88 4.09 5.65
N THR A 598 3.52 4.21 4.37
CA THR A 598 4.42 3.87 3.26
C THR A 598 4.24 4.82 2.10
N ALA A 599 5.33 5.11 1.37
CA ALA A 599 5.25 5.91 0.14
C ALA A 599 4.29 5.32 -0.90
N SER A 600 4.18 3.98 -0.99
CA SER A 600 3.23 3.32 -1.91
C SER A 600 1.77 3.59 -1.52
N ARG A 601 1.43 3.52 -0.23
CA ARG A 601 0.06 3.78 0.25
C ARG A 601 -0.31 5.26 0.13
N ILE A 602 0.63 6.15 0.45
CA ILE A 602 0.49 7.60 0.25
C ILE A 602 0.28 7.91 -1.24
N ARG A 603 1.09 7.33 -2.14
CA ARG A 603 0.91 7.46 -3.59
C ARG A 603 -0.43 6.95 -4.09
N THR A 604 -0.90 5.81 -3.57
CA THR A 604 -2.20 5.25 -3.96
C THR A 604 -3.35 6.14 -3.48
N THR A 605 -3.19 6.75 -2.31
CA THR A 605 -4.14 7.74 -1.77
C THR A 605 -4.18 9.00 -2.64
N HIS A 606 -3.02 9.55 -3.01
CA HIS A 606 -2.96 10.64 -4.00
C HIS A 606 -3.61 10.24 -5.33
N SER A 607 -3.31 9.03 -5.82
CA SER A 607 -3.95 8.57 -7.05
C SER A 607 -5.46 8.57 -6.93
N ASN A 608 -6.00 8.14 -5.79
CA ASN A 608 -7.43 8.09 -5.53
C ASN A 608 -8.05 9.50 -5.47
N LEU A 609 -7.41 10.41 -4.74
CA LEU A 609 -7.89 11.79 -4.56
C LEU A 609 -7.85 12.60 -5.86
N GLU A 610 -6.84 12.36 -6.70
CA GLU A 610 -6.58 13.12 -7.94
C GLU A 610 -7.17 12.45 -9.18
N TYR A 611 -7.74 11.25 -9.04
CA TYR A 611 -8.32 10.54 -10.17
C TYR A 611 -9.63 11.21 -10.57
N LYS A 612 -9.65 11.70 -11.80
CA LYS A 612 -10.84 12.17 -12.49
C LYS A 612 -11.18 11.20 -13.61
N ALA A 613 -12.39 10.67 -13.59
CA ALA A 613 -12.83 9.70 -14.59
C ALA A 613 -12.96 10.36 -15.97
N GLU A 614 -13.36 11.64 -15.99
CA GLU A 614 -13.58 12.48 -17.17
C GLU A 614 -12.29 12.63 -17.98
N GLU A 615 -11.15 12.71 -17.31
CA GLU A 615 -9.83 12.85 -17.93
C GLU A 615 -9.09 11.51 -18.05
N LYS A 616 -9.77 10.36 -17.88
CA LYS A 616 -9.15 9.02 -17.83
C LYS A 616 -7.96 8.92 -16.87
N GLY A 617 -7.99 9.68 -15.76
CA GLY A 617 -6.90 9.72 -14.78
C GLY A 617 -5.64 10.48 -15.23
N TRP A 618 -5.73 11.36 -16.25
CA TRP A 618 -4.60 12.17 -16.73
C TRP A 618 -3.95 13.01 -15.61
N THR A 619 -4.76 13.68 -14.79
CA THR A 619 -4.28 14.46 -13.63
C THR A 619 -3.50 13.58 -12.65
N ALA A 620 -4.07 12.45 -12.21
CA ALA A 620 -3.39 11.48 -11.34
C ALA A 620 -2.07 10.96 -11.96
N ARG A 621 -2.06 10.66 -13.27
CA ARG A 621 -0.86 10.23 -14.00
C ARG A 621 0.24 11.29 -13.97
N LYS A 622 -0.12 12.56 -14.20
CA LYS A 622 0.81 13.71 -14.19
C LYS A 622 1.42 13.91 -12.80
N ILE A 623 0.60 13.87 -11.74
CA ILE A 623 1.03 14.01 -10.35
C ILE A 623 1.96 12.87 -9.92
N LEU A 624 1.64 11.64 -10.31
CA LEU A 624 2.42 10.45 -9.93
C LEU A 624 3.65 10.22 -10.82
N GLN A 625 3.80 10.97 -11.91
CA GLN A 625 4.85 10.87 -12.92
C GLN A 625 4.92 9.46 -13.57
N HIS A 626 3.76 8.87 -13.86
CA HIS A 626 3.66 7.58 -14.53
C HIS A 626 3.79 7.71 -16.06
N ASN A 627 4.36 6.69 -16.71
CA ASN A 627 4.25 6.57 -18.18
C ASN A 627 2.84 6.10 -18.57
N ILE A 628 2.49 6.24 -19.86
CA ILE A 628 1.18 5.86 -20.41
C ILE A 628 0.87 4.40 -20.06
N GLU A 629 1.80 3.50 -20.41
CA GLU A 629 1.68 2.05 -20.21
C GLU A 629 1.39 1.66 -18.75
N THR A 630 2.03 2.31 -17.76
CA THR A 630 1.76 2.00 -16.35
C THR A 630 0.33 2.41 -15.97
N THR A 631 -0.17 3.51 -16.52
CA THR A 631 -1.53 4.01 -16.23
C THR A 631 -2.57 3.10 -16.88
N GLU A 632 -2.38 2.74 -18.14
CA GLU A 632 -3.24 1.80 -18.87
C GLU A 632 -3.24 0.41 -18.24
N ARG A 633 -2.14 -0.02 -17.64
CA ARG A 633 -2.05 -1.28 -16.90
C ARG A 633 -2.76 -1.28 -15.54
N HIS A 634 -2.78 -0.14 -14.83
CA HIS A 634 -3.42 -0.04 -13.50
C HIS A 634 -4.89 0.38 -13.55
N TYR A 635 -5.31 1.03 -14.64
CA TYR A 635 -6.69 1.50 -14.85
C TYR A 635 -7.38 0.95 -16.12
N PRO A 636 -7.07 -0.28 -16.62
CA PRO A 636 -7.62 -0.76 -17.88
C PRO A 636 -9.15 -0.87 -17.84
N ASN A 637 -9.70 -1.11 -16.64
CA ASN A 637 -11.13 -1.27 -16.38
C ASN A 637 -11.68 -0.13 -15.50
N GLY A 638 -11.06 1.06 -15.51
CA GLY A 638 -11.41 2.17 -14.62
C GLY A 638 -10.72 2.10 -13.25
N HIS A 639 -11.13 2.97 -12.31
CA HIS A 639 -10.47 3.09 -11.00
C HIS A 639 -10.83 1.91 -10.07
N PRO A 640 -9.86 1.12 -9.56
CA PRO A 640 -10.13 -0.07 -8.74
C PRO A 640 -11.01 0.18 -7.51
N VAL A 641 -10.88 1.35 -6.87
CA VAL A 641 -11.74 1.71 -5.73
C VAL A 641 -13.18 1.96 -6.17
N SER A 642 -13.42 2.57 -7.33
CA SER A 642 -14.77 2.75 -7.85
C SER A 642 -15.37 1.39 -8.20
N ASN A 643 -14.63 0.51 -8.86
CA ASN A 643 -15.08 -0.84 -9.19
C ASN A 643 -15.43 -1.67 -7.93
N ASN A 644 -14.58 -1.60 -6.90
CA ASN A 644 -14.85 -2.26 -5.61
C ASN A 644 -16.07 -1.66 -4.89
N LYS A 645 -16.28 -0.34 -4.94
CA LYS A 645 -17.49 0.31 -4.43
C LYS A 645 -18.73 -0.16 -5.16
N GLN A 646 -18.69 -0.21 -6.50
CA GLN A 646 -19.79 -0.71 -7.33
C GLN A 646 -20.15 -2.15 -6.97
N MET A 647 -19.14 -3.02 -6.85
CA MET A 647 -19.32 -4.42 -6.46
C MET A 647 -19.88 -4.55 -5.04
N SER A 648 -19.37 -3.78 -4.08
CA SER A 648 -19.86 -3.76 -2.70
C SER A 648 -21.32 -3.33 -2.61
N GLN A 649 -21.66 -2.19 -3.24
CA GLN A 649 -23.03 -1.68 -3.30
C GLN A 649 -23.97 -2.67 -3.99
N GLY A 650 -23.51 -3.32 -5.07
CA GLY A 650 -24.23 -4.39 -5.74
C GLY A 650 -24.50 -5.59 -4.82
N MET A 651 -23.49 -6.02 -4.05
CA MET A 651 -23.61 -7.12 -3.08
C MET A 651 -24.59 -6.78 -1.95
N MET A 652 -24.53 -5.56 -1.39
CA MET A 652 -25.50 -5.09 -0.39
C MET A 652 -26.93 -5.09 -0.95
N GLY A 653 -27.09 -4.64 -2.20
CA GLY A 653 -28.38 -4.71 -2.91
C GLY A 653 -28.90 -6.15 -3.03
N LEU A 654 -28.03 -7.10 -3.38
CA LEU A 654 -28.37 -8.52 -3.44
C LEU A 654 -28.76 -9.09 -2.07
N VAL A 655 -28.09 -8.69 -0.99
CA VAL A 655 -28.45 -9.10 0.38
C VAL A 655 -29.85 -8.63 0.73
N TYR A 656 -30.19 -7.38 0.43
CA TYR A 656 -31.52 -6.85 0.67
C TYR A 656 -32.61 -7.51 -0.19
N ILE A 657 -32.29 -7.84 -1.45
CA ILE A 657 -33.19 -8.61 -2.32
C ILE A 657 -33.40 -10.03 -1.75
N ALA A 658 -32.35 -10.69 -1.28
CA ALA A 658 -32.43 -12.00 -0.66
C ALA A 658 -33.25 -11.99 0.65
N GLN A 659 -33.29 -10.85 1.34
CA GLN A 659 -34.15 -10.61 2.50
C GLN A 659 -35.62 -10.29 2.13
N GLY A 660 -35.97 -10.35 0.84
CA GLY A 660 -37.34 -10.19 0.35
C GLY A 660 -37.71 -8.78 -0.11
N LYS A 661 -36.77 -7.82 -0.16
CA LYS A 661 -37.03 -6.48 -0.70
C LYS A 661 -37.07 -6.49 -2.23
N SER A 662 -37.88 -5.64 -2.83
CA SER A 662 -37.82 -5.40 -4.28
C SER A 662 -36.53 -4.70 -4.69
N ARG A 663 -36.17 -4.74 -5.98
CA ARG A 663 -34.95 -4.09 -6.50
C ARG A 663 -34.88 -2.59 -6.15
N SER A 664 -36.00 -1.87 -6.26
CA SER A 664 -36.07 -0.45 -5.93
C SER A 664 -35.90 -0.19 -4.43
N GLU A 665 -36.55 -0.98 -3.57
CA GLU A 665 -36.41 -0.86 -2.11
C GLU A 665 -35.01 -1.25 -1.62
N ALA A 666 -34.38 -2.22 -2.28
CA ALA A 666 -33.01 -2.62 -2.00
C ALA A 666 -32.02 -1.51 -2.35
N ILE A 667 -32.15 -0.87 -3.52
CA ILE A 667 -31.33 0.30 -3.90
C ILE A 667 -31.50 1.42 -2.87
N GLU A 668 -32.72 1.74 -2.46
CA GLU A 668 -32.98 2.80 -1.48
C GLU A 668 -32.42 2.45 -0.09
N SER A 669 -32.49 1.16 0.29
CA SER A 669 -31.90 0.68 1.55
C SER A 669 -30.38 0.81 1.55
N VAL A 670 -29.72 0.50 0.43
CA VAL A 670 -28.27 0.68 0.28
C VAL A 670 -27.89 2.15 0.34
N LYS A 671 -28.63 3.03 -0.35
CA LYS A 671 -28.40 4.49 -0.30
C LYS A 671 -28.53 5.05 1.10
N LYS A 672 -29.57 4.63 1.83
CA LYS A 672 -29.82 5.04 3.22
C LYS A 672 -28.74 4.54 4.17
N GLU A 673 -28.36 3.26 4.08
CA GLU A 673 -27.34 2.67 4.94
C GLU A 673 -25.95 3.27 4.71
N LEU A 674 -25.62 3.60 3.46
CA LEU A 674 -24.34 4.22 3.11
C LEU A 674 -24.37 5.76 3.18
N GLU A 675 -25.53 6.36 3.48
CA GLU A 675 -25.75 7.81 3.48
C GLU A 675 -25.34 8.49 2.17
N ILE A 676 -25.63 7.85 1.03
CA ILE A 676 -25.27 8.34 -0.31
C ILE A 676 -26.50 8.67 -1.16
N PRO A 677 -26.47 9.76 -1.96
CA PRO A 677 -27.62 10.14 -2.79
C PRO A 677 -27.80 9.23 -4.03
N VAL A 678 -26.69 8.72 -4.58
CA VAL A 678 -26.64 7.93 -5.83
C VAL A 678 -25.61 6.80 -5.68
N LEU A 679 -25.88 5.64 -6.27
CA LEU A 679 -24.91 4.54 -6.30
C LEU A 679 -23.76 4.83 -7.26
N GLU A 680 -22.58 4.31 -6.96
CA GLU A 680 -21.36 4.50 -7.77
C GLU A 680 -21.55 3.97 -9.20
N TYR A 681 -22.30 2.88 -9.38
CA TYR A 681 -22.60 2.32 -10.70
C TYR A 681 -23.48 3.26 -11.54
N ASP A 682 -24.44 3.93 -10.91
CA ASP A 682 -25.32 4.88 -11.61
C ASP A 682 -24.54 6.12 -12.06
N VAL A 683 -23.61 6.60 -11.22
CA VAL A 683 -22.65 7.66 -11.58
C VAL A 683 -21.77 7.23 -12.74
N TRP A 684 -21.22 6.01 -12.70
CA TRP A 684 -20.41 5.45 -13.78
C TRP A 684 -21.20 5.34 -15.09
N LYS A 685 -22.47 4.89 -15.03
CA LYS A 685 -23.34 4.70 -16.19
C LYS A 685 -23.73 6.02 -16.86
N GLN A 686 -23.97 7.07 -16.07
CA GLN A 686 -24.23 8.42 -16.61
C GLN A 686 -23.01 8.97 -17.37
N ARG A 687 -21.79 8.66 -16.91
CA ARG A 687 -20.53 9.11 -17.53
C ARG A 687 -20.13 8.31 -18.77
N ASN A 688 -20.39 7.00 -18.78
CA ASN A 688 -19.98 6.10 -19.87
C ASN A 688 -21.15 5.74 -20.80
N ALA A 689 -22.14 6.62 -20.93
CA ALA A 689 -23.25 6.41 -21.85
C ALA A 689 -22.69 6.31 -23.29
N PRO A 690 -22.91 5.19 -24.01
CA PRO A 690 -22.35 5.02 -25.34
C PRO A 690 -22.91 6.07 -26.29
N THR A 691 -22.02 6.75 -27.02
CA THR A 691 -22.41 7.57 -28.17
C THR A 691 -22.66 6.68 -29.38
N ASN A 692 -23.57 7.12 -30.26
CA ASN A 692 -23.80 6.44 -31.54
C ASN A 692 -22.55 6.55 -32.46
N PRO A 693 -22.51 5.86 -33.61
CA PRO A 693 -21.36 5.89 -34.51
C PRO A 693 -20.93 7.29 -34.96
N ASN A 694 -21.85 8.26 -35.00
CA ASN A 694 -21.59 9.66 -35.36
C ASN A 694 -21.20 10.54 -34.13
N GLY A 695 -20.98 9.95 -32.95
CA GLY A 695 -20.55 10.70 -31.76
C GLY A 695 -21.67 11.37 -30.95
N ILE A 696 -22.93 11.03 -31.20
CA ILE A 696 -24.10 11.68 -30.59
C ILE A 696 -24.70 10.79 -29.49
N SER A 697 -25.05 11.36 -28.34
CA SER A 697 -25.75 10.66 -27.26
C SER A 697 -27.27 10.78 -27.44
N CYS A 698 -28.00 9.66 -27.35
CA CYS A 698 -29.46 9.61 -27.50
C CYS A 698 -30.04 8.49 -26.64
N GLY A 699 -31.21 8.72 -26.03
CA GLY A 699 -31.94 7.73 -25.23
C GLY A 699 -32.65 6.64 -26.03
N GLY A 700 -32.59 6.68 -27.37
CA GLY A 700 -33.23 5.72 -28.28
C GLY A 700 -34.67 6.09 -28.69
N GLU A 701 -35.26 7.14 -28.10
CA GLU A 701 -36.59 7.64 -28.44
C GLU A 701 -36.51 8.73 -29.53
N ILE A 702 -37.30 8.60 -30.60
CA ILE A 702 -37.24 9.49 -31.77
C ILE A 702 -38.21 10.67 -31.61
N ASP A 703 -37.68 11.90 -31.65
CA ASP A 703 -38.44 13.16 -31.68
C ASP A 703 -37.93 14.04 -32.84
N LEU A 704 -38.28 13.68 -34.07
CA LEU A 704 -37.89 14.39 -35.30
C LEU A 704 -38.91 15.48 -35.66
N LEU A 705 -38.43 16.69 -35.97
CA LEU A 705 -39.24 17.79 -36.51
C LEU A 705 -39.42 17.69 -38.05
N SER A 706 -39.85 16.54 -38.58
CA SER A 706 -40.01 16.31 -40.04
C SER A 706 -41.42 15.86 -40.44
N GLU A 707 -41.89 16.26 -41.62
CA GLU A 707 -43.19 15.86 -42.17
C GLU A 707 -43.26 14.39 -42.67
N LYS A 708 -42.12 13.70 -42.81
CA LYS A 708 -42.07 12.27 -43.20
C LYS A 708 -41.37 11.43 -42.14
N ASP A 709 -42.11 10.51 -41.56
CA ASP A 709 -41.63 9.55 -40.57
C ASP A 709 -40.92 8.36 -41.25
N TRP A 710 -39.64 8.54 -41.56
CA TRP A 710 -38.79 7.52 -42.17
C TRP A 710 -38.49 6.34 -41.24
N HIS A 711 -38.59 6.54 -39.93
CA HIS A 711 -38.46 5.47 -38.93
C HIS A 711 -39.65 4.51 -39.01
N TYR A 712 -40.87 5.06 -39.08
CA TYR A 712 -42.08 4.27 -39.35
C TYR A 712 -41.96 3.45 -40.63
N ALA A 713 -41.45 4.06 -41.72
CA ALA A 713 -41.30 3.38 -43.00
C ALA A 713 -40.32 2.19 -42.94
N ALA A 714 -39.19 2.34 -42.23
CA ALA A 714 -38.24 1.24 -42.08
C ALA A 714 -38.66 0.19 -41.06
N ARG A 715 -39.36 0.58 -39.99
CA ARG A 715 -40.03 -0.37 -39.09
C ARG A 715 -41.02 -1.21 -39.88
N LYS A 716 -41.88 -0.58 -40.69
CA LYS A 716 -42.85 -1.27 -41.57
C LYS A 716 -42.17 -2.16 -42.62
N PHE A 717 -41.03 -1.73 -43.16
CA PHE A 717 -40.23 -2.55 -44.07
C PHE A 717 -39.64 -3.78 -43.35
N ALA A 718 -39.08 -3.60 -42.16
CA ALA A 718 -38.49 -4.67 -41.36
C ALA A 718 -39.55 -5.67 -40.87
N GLU A 719 -40.73 -5.20 -40.45
CA GLU A 719 -41.92 -6.02 -40.18
C GLU A 719 -42.31 -6.83 -41.43
N LYS A 720 -42.43 -6.18 -42.59
CA LYS A 720 -42.79 -6.83 -43.86
C LYS A 720 -41.75 -7.85 -44.34
N LYS A 721 -40.49 -7.69 -43.95
CA LYS A 721 -39.39 -8.61 -44.26
C LYS A 721 -39.20 -9.70 -43.20
N GLY A 722 -40.02 -9.71 -42.14
CA GLY A 722 -39.92 -10.68 -41.04
C GLY A 722 -38.64 -10.51 -40.21
N ILE A 723 -38.02 -9.32 -40.24
CA ILE A 723 -36.81 -9.00 -39.47
C ILE A 723 -37.18 -8.70 -38.01
N ILE A 724 -38.38 -8.16 -37.79
CA ILE A 724 -38.97 -7.87 -36.48
C ILE A 724 -40.44 -8.31 -36.45
N GLU A 725 -40.97 -8.59 -35.27
CA GLU A 725 -42.38 -8.92 -35.08
C GLU A 725 -43.27 -7.67 -35.24
N GLU A 726 -44.54 -7.87 -35.59
CA GLU A 726 -45.49 -6.77 -35.77
C GLU A 726 -45.69 -5.99 -34.46
N GLY A 727 -45.38 -4.69 -34.47
CA GLY A 727 -45.43 -3.84 -33.28
C GLY A 727 -44.13 -3.75 -32.47
N GLN A 728 -43.09 -4.52 -32.85
CA GLN A 728 -41.75 -4.39 -32.29
C GLN A 728 -41.04 -3.18 -32.91
N ASP A 729 -40.34 -2.37 -32.11
CA ASP A 729 -39.60 -1.20 -32.63
C ASP A 729 -38.16 -1.55 -33.03
N ILE A 730 -37.59 -0.79 -33.96
CA ILE A 730 -36.17 -0.93 -34.37
C ILE A 730 -35.32 0.15 -33.71
N THR A 731 -34.04 -0.13 -33.46
CA THR A 731 -33.08 0.91 -33.04
C THR A 731 -32.86 1.93 -34.17
N CYS A 732 -32.77 3.22 -33.83
CA CYS A 732 -32.57 4.29 -34.82
C CYS A 732 -31.26 4.07 -35.61
N TYR A 733 -31.38 3.94 -36.93
CA TYR A 733 -30.29 3.63 -37.86
C TYR A 733 -29.98 4.82 -38.81
N GLN A 734 -30.75 5.91 -38.72
CA GLN A 734 -30.63 7.11 -39.56
C GLN A 734 -29.79 8.18 -38.86
N TYR A 735 -28.50 7.89 -38.66
CA TYR A 735 -27.60 8.73 -37.87
C TYR A 735 -27.38 10.14 -38.45
N ASP A 736 -27.59 10.31 -39.76
CA ASP A 736 -27.57 11.58 -40.49
C ASP A 736 -28.75 12.50 -40.14
N LEU A 737 -29.84 11.93 -39.62
CA LEU A 737 -31.02 12.67 -39.19
C LEU A 737 -31.00 13.01 -37.69
N CYS A 738 -30.00 12.55 -36.93
CA CYS A 738 -29.90 12.81 -35.49
C CYS A 738 -29.88 14.31 -35.15
N VAL A 739 -29.33 15.17 -36.01
CA VAL A 739 -29.34 16.64 -35.81
C VAL A 739 -30.74 17.26 -35.85
N PHE A 740 -31.73 16.55 -36.39
CA PHE A 740 -33.12 16.99 -36.44
C PHE A 740 -33.96 16.42 -35.29
N CYS A 741 -33.36 15.59 -34.43
CA CYS A 741 -34.02 14.88 -33.33
C CYS A 741 -33.78 15.60 -32.00
N LYS A 742 -34.83 15.95 -31.24
CA LYS A 742 -34.66 16.62 -29.93
C LYS A 742 -34.01 15.73 -28.88
N SER A 743 -34.11 14.41 -29.04
CA SER A 743 -33.50 13.42 -28.14
C SER A 743 -31.99 13.27 -28.34
N ALA A 744 -31.44 13.81 -29.42
CA ALA A 744 -30.01 13.79 -29.73
C ALA A 744 -29.28 14.95 -29.04
N LYS A 745 -28.22 14.64 -28.30
CA LYS A 745 -27.37 15.63 -27.63
C LYS A 745 -25.90 15.38 -27.97
N LEU A 746 -25.18 16.47 -28.24
CA LEU A 746 -23.73 16.41 -28.34
C LEU A 746 -23.14 16.18 -26.94
N VAL A 747 -22.00 15.48 -26.91
CA VAL A 747 -21.27 15.18 -25.68
C VAL A 747 -19.98 15.97 -25.72
N ASP A 748 -19.66 16.63 -24.61
CA ASP A 748 -18.39 17.31 -24.38
C ASP A 748 -17.25 16.28 -24.16
N ASP A 749 -16.92 15.54 -25.22
CA ASP A 749 -15.87 14.51 -25.26
C ASP A 749 -15.11 14.59 -26.59
N PRO A 750 -13.79 14.83 -26.59
CA PRO A 750 -13.02 15.01 -27.82
C PRO A 750 -13.10 13.82 -28.78
N TYR A 751 -13.24 12.59 -28.26
CA TYR A 751 -13.32 11.39 -29.10
C TYR A 751 -14.68 11.23 -29.76
N ALA A 752 -15.77 11.58 -29.07
CA ALA A 752 -17.10 11.65 -29.64
C ALA A 752 -17.18 12.74 -30.73
N ILE A 753 -16.61 13.92 -30.48
CA ILE A 753 -16.57 15.01 -31.46
C ILE A 753 -15.69 14.64 -32.67
N TYR A 754 -14.56 13.96 -32.46
CA TYR A 754 -13.71 13.45 -33.55
C TYR A 754 -14.48 12.53 -34.52
N LYS A 755 -15.35 11.64 -34.01
CA LYS A 755 -16.22 10.80 -34.86
C LYS A 755 -17.20 11.65 -35.68
N LEU A 756 -17.78 12.68 -35.06
CA LEU A 756 -18.69 13.60 -35.73
C LEU A 756 -17.98 14.41 -36.82
N LEU A 757 -16.81 14.98 -36.52
CA LEU A 757 -16.00 15.72 -37.49
C LEU A 757 -15.61 14.83 -38.69
N SER A 758 -15.24 13.58 -38.43
CA SER A 758 -14.95 12.61 -39.49
C SER A 758 -16.16 12.34 -40.40
N PHE A 759 -17.36 12.26 -39.83
CA PHE A 759 -18.60 12.11 -40.58
C PHE A 759 -18.95 13.37 -41.40
N LEU A 760 -18.73 14.56 -40.84
CA LEU A 760 -18.95 15.84 -41.53
C LEU A 760 -17.95 16.05 -42.68
N ASP A 761 -16.70 15.67 -42.50
CA ASP A 761 -15.68 15.74 -43.54
C ASP A 761 -16.01 14.80 -44.71
N ALA A 762 -16.48 13.58 -44.41
CA ALA A 762 -16.99 12.66 -45.42
C ALA A 762 -18.23 13.21 -46.15
N LEU A 763 -19.19 13.81 -45.43
CA LEU A 763 -20.36 14.47 -46.03
C LEU A 763 -19.97 15.64 -46.93
N SER A 764 -18.92 16.38 -46.58
CA SER A 764 -18.41 17.49 -47.38
C SER A 764 -17.85 16.99 -48.71
N GLU A 765 -17.09 15.89 -48.71
CA GLU A 765 -16.61 15.24 -49.93
C GLU A 765 -17.75 14.72 -50.83
N ALA A 766 -18.89 14.36 -50.23
CA ALA A 766 -20.06 13.89 -50.99
C ALA A 766 -20.70 14.96 -51.88
N ILE A 767 -20.55 16.24 -51.53
CA ILE A 767 -21.14 17.36 -52.29
C ILE A 767 -20.55 17.41 -53.70
N ASP A 768 -19.25 17.14 -53.83
CA ASP A 768 -18.55 17.18 -55.12
C ASP A 768 -18.96 16.02 -56.04
N GLN A 769 -19.31 14.87 -55.47
CA GLN A 769 -19.72 13.68 -56.23
C GLN A 769 -21.22 13.63 -56.54
N TYR A 770 -22.06 14.27 -55.72
CA TYR A 770 -23.53 14.30 -55.87
C TYR A 770 -24.06 15.75 -55.87
N PRO A 771 -23.69 16.57 -56.88
CA PRO A 771 -24.04 17.99 -56.92
C PRO A 771 -25.56 18.24 -56.96
N GLU A 772 -26.35 17.28 -57.43
CA GLU A 772 -27.82 17.34 -57.42
C GLU A 772 -28.43 17.26 -56.01
N ARG A 773 -27.68 16.77 -55.02
CA ARG A 773 -28.08 16.69 -53.60
C ARG A 773 -27.33 17.68 -52.69
N ALA A 774 -26.45 18.49 -53.26
CA ALA A 774 -25.59 19.43 -52.53
C ALA A 774 -26.34 20.30 -51.51
N SER A 775 -27.51 20.82 -51.88
CA SER A 775 -28.31 21.69 -51.00
C SER A 775 -28.81 20.98 -49.74
N VAL A 776 -29.17 19.69 -49.83
CA VAL A 776 -29.65 18.90 -48.71
C VAL A 776 -28.49 18.46 -47.82
N ILE A 777 -27.36 18.07 -48.42
CA ILE A 777 -26.15 17.66 -47.69
C ILE A 777 -25.57 18.87 -46.93
N GLN A 778 -25.47 20.03 -47.57
CA GLN A 778 -25.01 21.27 -46.95
C GLN A 778 -25.90 21.70 -45.77
N LEU A 779 -27.23 21.53 -45.90
CA LEU A 779 -28.15 21.81 -44.80
C LEU A 779 -27.87 20.94 -43.57
N LYS A 780 -27.54 19.65 -43.76
CA LYS A 780 -27.18 18.74 -42.66
C LYS A 780 -25.86 19.19 -42.01
N ILE A 781 -24.84 19.47 -42.81
CA ILE A 781 -23.52 19.93 -42.32
C ILE A 781 -23.65 21.21 -41.50
N ASN A 782 -24.33 22.23 -42.03
CA ASN A 782 -24.50 23.52 -41.37
C ASN A 782 -25.19 23.39 -40.01
N ARG A 783 -26.17 22.48 -39.87
CA ARG A 783 -26.85 22.26 -38.60
C ARG A 783 -25.97 21.53 -37.57
N PHE A 784 -25.17 20.57 -38.01
CA PHE A 784 -24.21 19.92 -37.12
C PHE A 784 -23.15 20.92 -36.65
N GLN A 785 -22.65 21.77 -37.54
CA GLN A 785 -21.71 22.85 -37.21
C GLN A 785 -22.32 23.86 -36.24
N ALA A 786 -23.55 24.31 -36.46
CA ALA A 786 -24.23 25.23 -35.54
C ALA A 786 -24.42 24.65 -34.12
N ASN A 787 -24.51 23.32 -33.98
CA ASN A 787 -24.56 22.67 -32.67
C ASN A 787 -23.16 22.52 -32.04
N LEU A 788 -22.10 22.39 -32.85
CA LEU A 788 -20.71 22.39 -32.37
C LEU A 788 -20.32 23.74 -31.75
N ASP A 789 -20.88 24.85 -32.24
CA ASP A 789 -20.67 26.20 -31.68
C ASP A 789 -21.11 26.33 -30.20
N GLY A 790 -21.97 25.41 -29.72
CA GLY A 790 -22.39 25.34 -28.33
C GLY A 790 -21.47 24.55 -27.40
N LEU A 791 -20.39 23.94 -27.92
CA LEU A 791 -19.43 23.16 -27.13
C LEU A 791 -18.21 24.01 -26.72
N PRO A 792 -17.51 23.62 -25.64
CA PRO A 792 -16.25 24.26 -25.26
C PRO A 792 -15.22 24.17 -26.40
N LEU A 793 -14.55 25.29 -26.68
CA LEU A 793 -13.58 25.41 -27.77
C LEU A 793 -12.44 24.38 -27.64
N GLU A 794 -11.95 24.14 -26.42
CA GLU A 794 -10.88 23.17 -26.14
C GLU A 794 -11.24 21.74 -26.58
N THR A 795 -12.51 21.34 -26.43
CA THR A 795 -12.98 20.01 -26.83
C THR A 795 -13.02 19.86 -28.35
N VAL A 796 -13.37 20.93 -29.06
CA VAL A 796 -13.40 20.95 -30.53
C VAL A 796 -11.97 20.93 -31.08
N GLU A 797 -11.06 21.74 -30.54
CA GLU A 797 -9.64 21.78 -30.93
C GLU A 797 -8.97 20.40 -30.74
N GLN A 798 -9.20 19.73 -29.61
CA GLN A 798 -8.66 18.38 -29.38
C GLN A 798 -9.24 17.33 -30.33
N ALA A 799 -10.47 17.51 -30.79
CA ALA A 799 -11.09 16.61 -31.77
C ALA A 799 -10.55 16.85 -33.18
N GLU A 800 -10.24 18.10 -33.53
CA GLU A 800 -9.57 18.47 -34.77
C GLU A 800 -8.13 17.93 -34.81
N ASP A 801 -7.37 18.07 -33.72
CA ASP A 801 -6.04 17.47 -33.57
C ASP A 801 -6.07 15.95 -33.82
N LEU A 802 -7.09 15.25 -33.30
CA LEU A 802 -7.28 13.82 -33.52
C LEU A 802 -7.58 13.50 -34.99
N LEU A 803 -8.35 14.35 -35.68
CA LEU A 803 -8.63 14.20 -37.10
C LEU A 803 -7.39 14.42 -37.96
N GLU A 804 -6.55 15.40 -37.61
CA GLU A 804 -5.28 15.66 -38.28
C GLU A 804 -4.26 14.54 -38.04
N GLU A 805 -4.13 14.06 -36.79
CA GLU A 805 -3.17 13.03 -36.41
C GLU A 805 -3.54 11.65 -37.01
N LYS A 806 -4.83 11.29 -36.96
CA LYS A 806 -5.29 9.91 -37.25
C LYS A 806 -6.04 9.77 -38.55
N GLY A 807 -6.35 10.87 -39.23
CA GLY A 807 -7.29 10.88 -40.34
C GLY A 807 -8.72 10.58 -39.89
N ARG A 808 -9.62 10.38 -40.86
CA ARG A 808 -11.04 10.09 -40.58
C ARG A 808 -11.20 8.83 -39.74
N TYR A 809 -12.17 8.89 -38.83
CA TYR A 809 -12.58 7.74 -38.04
C TYR A 809 -12.91 6.54 -38.94
N PRO A 810 -12.49 5.30 -38.61
CA PRO A 810 -12.59 4.15 -39.52
C PRO A 810 -13.98 3.83 -40.07
N LEU A 811 -15.05 4.25 -39.40
CA LEU A 811 -16.43 4.08 -39.88
C LEU A 811 -16.82 5.09 -40.98
N PHE A 812 -16.07 6.18 -41.13
CA PHE A 812 -16.29 7.27 -42.10
C PHE A 812 -15.04 7.51 -42.96
N ASP A 813 -14.19 6.50 -43.13
CA ASP A 813 -12.89 6.60 -43.76
C ASP A 813 -12.92 6.95 -45.26
N SER A 814 -14.08 6.81 -45.91
CA SER A 814 -14.26 6.97 -47.34
C SER A 814 -15.69 7.40 -47.69
N LEU A 815 -15.90 8.00 -48.84
CA LEU A 815 -17.26 8.37 -49.30
C LEU A 815 -18.21 7.15 -49.40
N SER A 816 -17.68 5.97 -49.73
CA SER A 816 -18.46 4.74 -49.82
C SER A 816 -19.13 4.38 -48.49
N SER A 817 -18.49 4.72 -47.36
CA SER A 817 -18.99 4.44 -46.02
C SER A 817 -20.24 5.23 -45.63
N ILE A 818 -20.49 6.37 -46.31
CA ILE A 818 -21.62 7.25 -46.03
C ILE A 818 -22.67 7.29 -47.15
N THR A 819 -22.48 6.53 -48.23
CA THR A 819 -23.36 6.57 -49.42
C THR A 819 -24.83 6.23 -49.09
N GLN A 820 -25.08 5.44 -48.04
CA GLN A 820 -26.43 5.12 -47.56
C GLN A 820 -27.15 6.30 -46.87
N PHE A 821 -26.43 7.38 -46.53
CA PHE A 821 -26.94 8.56 -45.84
C PHE A 821 -27.11 9.79 -46.78
N LEU A 822 -26.69 9.65 -48.04
CA LEU A 822 -26.81 10.65 -49.10
C LEU A 822 -28.12 10.47 -49.85
#